data_AF-A0A1G5KE75-F1
#
_entry.id   AF-A0A1G5KE75-F1
#
_cell.length_a   1.000
_cell.length_b   1.000
_cell.length_c   1.000
_cell.angle_alpha   90.00
_cell.angle_beta   90.00
_cell.angle_gamma   90.00
#
_symmetry.space_group_name_H-M   'P 1'
#
loop_
_entity.id
_entity.type
_entity.pdbx_description
1 polymer ?
#
loop_
_entity_poly.entity_id
_entity_poly.type
_entity_poly.pdbx_seq_one_letter_code
_entity_poly.pdbx_strand_id
1 'polypeptide(L)'
;MSLAQLHYTSASAGEDGVGARFTAVGGGIPTPVLTEAEQLLGYEPPAGAPYHPTTAELRSFPETFSFSALSDGSHLLSRTVALGGSGACHFHAHAVHLPAGTRLPGGALPITAWRSPSWASTTPDSGTPDRISALPASAAFGQEALNDFAVSRSPWLATVFADLRRVSEKPSSAQIVLVERQSADVARWIALAGAVLPPEDAQRLTFTTYTRRPAHSPHQVIGVLPDDAHELTDPAFRVHTCAGRAPEGPVDAWAETVARIWRGRAPELFRAASELPGEPFAAGPLAFTALHAGIALGPNGRAAAADWAAERPYALDEQQVHRLTTALTAPADDRTAAESESVARLLSALEGRVPATATAPLAALLVTEAVRRSDAVLALPPRSAFAEPAVVKELAEELAPDLLAELTAETTVGETIGRQVQLLRIARLLDMDLTEQLPSVARHMARTLLAAPAPDSGPALLDLLDEQFDVRTALLGELDRRALTAPSAAEELLTRVALPFTGAQALPHLRMCAEAPRAKEQGSDRIMALHTVLRAAGFSPFAEPLVLRTAIELIWGDATPTAGEARLLLGESGSDSHRTAGTWSHLLAAALSAPSDDAEAAELAHDLLRCFPQEIDARARGALRLLEFARDVRSGESPPGWPDRAMALRARAEPVEPTVLEHAYGTLARILLAPERPEAELYAFVHSDDPDLIAAYDRAARHGTVLARLRAEPAYVADCFTVWTSHPHAGRAWSETRAALLEEVLRPVVRDLSGSEIAVVEKAAEQTGSSRTAEAFRTWRRRPGTFGRRLGSRLAARVRRS
;
A
#
# COMPACT_ATOMS: atom_id res chain seq x y z
N MET A 1 -17.46 -36.07 -57.49
CA MET A 1 -16.01 -36.20 -57.76
C MET A 1 -15.51 -37.44 -57.03
N SER A 2 -14.54 -38.17 -57.58
CA SER A 2 -13.93 -39.32 -56.91
C SER A 2 -12.72 -38.86 -56.11
N LEU A 3 -12.54 -39.39 -54.91
CA LEU A 3 -11.38 -39.15 -54.07
C LEU A 3 -10.19 -39.99 -54.58
N ALA A 4 -9.00 -39.36 -54.70
CA ALA A 4 -7.79 -40.04 -55.15
C ALA A 4 -7.19 -40.85 -53.98
N GLN A 5 -6.84 -42.11 -54.22
CA GLN A 5 -6.47 -43.08 -53.17
C GLN A 5 -5.03 -43.57 -53.31
N LEU A 6 -4.44 -43.95 -52.18
CA LEU A 6 -3.08 -44.48 -52.05
C LEU A 6 -3.12 -45.70 -51.13
N HIS A 7 -2.49 -46.79 -51.54
CA HIS A 7 -2.26 -47.97 -50.71
C HIS A 7 -0.77 -48.21 -50.55
N TYR A 8 -0.31 -48.30 -49.31
CA TYR A 8 1.08 -48.47 -48.94
C TYR A 8 1.21 -49.62 -47.93
N THR A 9 2.18 -50.51 -48.10
CA THR A 9 2.34 -51.68 -47.22
C THR A 9 3.80 -51.97 -46.94
N SER A 10 4.08 -52.49 -45.74
CA SER A 10 5.40 -53.03 -45.37
C SER A 10 5.52 -54.54 -45.57
N ALA A 11 4.46 -55.21 -46.04
CA ALA A 11 4.52 -56.62 -46.41
C ALA A 11 5.21 -56.80 -47.77
N SER A 12 6.22 -57.67 -47.83
CA SER A 12 6.85 -58.06 -49.10
C SER A 12 5.91 -58.97 -49.91
N ALA A 13 5.75 -58.70 -51.20
CA ALA A 13 5.15 -59.69 -52.10
C ALA A 13 6.29 -60.34 -52.89
N GLY A 14 6.65 -61.58 -52.49
CA GLY A 14 7.67 -62.39 -53.16
C GLY A 14 9.12 -62.05 -52.77
N GLU A 15 9.97 -63.06 -52.85
CA GLU A 15 11.40 -63.05 -52.52
C GLU A 15 12.14 -61.88 -53.22
N ASP A 16 13.02 -61.21 -52.48
CA ASP A 16 14.00 -60.17 -52.89
C ASP A 16 13.65 -58.67 -52.78
N GLY A 17 12.46 -58.28 -52.30
CA GLY A 17 12.14 -56.87 -52.00
C GLY A 17 12.11 -56.54 -50.50
N VAL A 18 13.19 -55.98 -49.93
CA VAL A 18 13.21 -55.49 -48.53
C VAL A 18 12.81 -54.01 -48.50
N GLY A 19 11.59 -53.71 -48.06
CA GLY A 19 11.13 -52.33 -47.81
C GLY A 19 9.62 -52.13 -48.04
N ALA A 20 9.05 -51.14 -47.36
CA ALA A 20 7.66 -50.75 -47.56
C ALA A 20 7.47 -49.99 -48.89
N ARG A 21 6.35 -50.21 -49.57
CA ARG A 21 6.09 -49.70 -50.93
C ARG A 21 4.62 -49.40 -51.21
N PHE A 22 4.37 -48.55 -52.20
CA PHE A 22 3.03 -48.35 -52.75
C PHE A 22 2.57 -49.55 -53.58
N THR A 23 1.35 -50.02 -53.34
CA THR A 23 0.75 -51.15 -54.06
C THR A 23 -0.35 -50.74 -55.02
N ALA A 24 -0.98 -49.59 -54.79
CA ALA A 24 -2.00 -49.02 -55.68
C ALA A 24 -2.05 -47.50 -55.49
N VAL A 25 -2.09 -46.75 -56.60
CA VAL A 25 -2.11 -45.28 -56.62
C VAL A 25 -3.20 -44.80 -57.58
N GLY A 26 -4.10 -43.97 -57.09
CA GLY A 26 -5.14 -43.32 -57.89
C GLY A 26 -4.56 -42.29 -58.85
N GLY A 27 -5.17 -42.16 -60.04
CA GLY A 27 -4.69 -41.21 -61.05
C GLY A 27 -4.74 -39.75 -60.58
N GLY A 28 -3.71 -38.98 -60.93
CA GLY A 28 -3.64 -37.53 -60.68
C GLY A 28 -2.84 -37.11 -59.45
N ILE A 29 -2.16 -38.02 -58.76
CA ILE A 29 -1.31 -37.71 -57.59
C ILE A 29 0.13 -37.43 -58.07
N PRO A 30 0.71 -36.24 -57.80
CA PRO A 30 2.08 -35.90 -58.19
C PRO A 30 3.14 -36.72 -57.45
N THR A 31 4.29 -37.00 -58.10
CA THR A 31 5.41 -37.72 -57.48
C THR A 31 5.94 -37.09 -56.19
N PRO A 32 6.09 -35.75 -56.06
CA PRO A 32 6.52 -35.14 -54.79
C PRO A 32 5.57 -35.44 -53.62
N VAL A 33 4.26 -35.48 -53.88
CA VAL A 33 3.24 -35.86 -52.89
C VAL A 33 3.40 -37.31 -52.46
N LEU A 34 3.74 -38.22 -53.38
CA LEU A 34 4.02 -39.62 -53.04
C LEU A 34 5.24 -39.74 -52.12
N THR A 35 6.33 -39.02 -52.40
CA THR A 35 7.54 -39.03 -51.57
C THR A 35 7.27 -38.49 -50.16
N GLU A 36 6.51 -37.40 -50.04
CA GLU A 36 6.11 -36.86 -48.73
C GLU A 36 5.15 -37.81 -48.00
N ALA A 37 4.20 -38.43 -48.71
CA ALA A 37 3.27 -39.40 -48.14
C ALA A 37 3.97 -40.65 -47.57
N GLU A 38 5.05 -41.16 -48.21
CA GLU A 38 5.82 -42.31 -47.68
C GLU A 38 6.31 -42.07 -46.25
N GLN A 39 6.73 -40.84 -45.93
CA GLN A 39 7.22 -40.49 -44.60
C GLN A 39 6.11 -40.43 -43.55
N LEU A 40 4.87 -40.14 -43.97
CA LEU A 40 3.71 -39.95 -43.10
C LEU A 40 2.89 -41.23 -42.87
N LEU A 41 2.98 -42.21 -43.78
CA LEU A 41 2.18 -43.45 -43.75
C LEU A 41 2.80 -44.58 -42.93
N GLY A 42 4.03 -44.39 -42.44
CA GLY A 42 4.74 -45.37 -41.61
C GLY A 42 3.98 -45.69 -40.32
N TYR A 43 4.11 -46.93 -39.86
CA TYR A 43 3.53 -47.39 -38.60
C TYR A 43 4.55 -48.17 -37.80
N GLU A 44 4.60 -47.87 -36.50
CA GLU A 44 5.44 -48.56 -35.54
C GLU A 44 4.55 -49.14 -34.43
N PRO A 45 4.67 -50.43 -34.11
CA PRO A 45 3.83 -51.04 -33.08
C PRO A 45 4.14 -50.45 -31.69
N PRO A 46 3.19 -50.54 -30.73
CA PRO A 46 3.36 -50.02 -29.38
C PRO A 46 4.63 -50.52 -28.68
N ALA A 47 5.16 -49.73 -27.74
CA ALA A 47 6.20 -50.20 -26.84
C ALA A 47 5.79 -51.52 -26.16
N GLY A 48 6.68 -52.52 -26.18
CA GLY A 48 6.39 -53.84 -25.61
C GLY A 48 5.55 -54.77 -26.50
N ALA A 49 5.22 -54.39 -27.73
CA ALA A 49 4.59 -55.30 -28.68
C ALA A 49 5.44 -56.57 -28.92
N PRO A 50 4.84 -57.77 -28.87
CA PRO A 50 5.56 -59.01 -29.11
C PRO A 50 6.12 -59.05 -30.53
N TYR A 51 7.29 -59.68 -30.71
CA TYR A 51 7.94 -59.80 -32.01
C TYR A 51 7.09 -60.60 -33.02
N HIS A 52 6.28 -61.55 -32.54
CA HIS A 52 5.30 -62.31 -33.31
C HIS A 52 3.91 -62.20 -32.68
N PRO A 53 3.15 -61.15 -33.00
CA PRO A 53 1.83 -60.94 -32.42
C PRO A 53 0.81 -61.94 -32.96
N THR A 54 0.02 -62.52 -32.07
CA THR A 54 -1.16 -63.31 -32.40
C THR A 54 -2.25 -62.45 -33.04
N THR A 55 -3.23 -63.08 -33.68
CA THR A 55 -4.39 -62.35 -34.24
C THR A 55 -5.18 -61.56 -33.17
N ALA A 56 -5.21 -62.04 -31.93
CA ALA A 56 -5.86 -61.32 -30.83
C ALA A 56 -5.05 -60.07 -30.44
N GLU A 57 -3.72 -60.17 -30.35
CA GLU A 57 -2.83 -59.05 -30.05
C GLU A 57 -2.85 -58.01 -31.18
N LEU A 58 -2.84 -58.43 -32.46
CA LEU A 58 -2.96 -57.52 -33.60
C LEU A 58 -4.25 -56.68 -33.58
N ARG A 59 -5.37 -57.27 -33.12
CA ARG A 59 -6.63 -56.53 -32.95
C ARG A 59 -6.59 -55.52 -31.80
N SER A 60 -5.68 -55.70 -30.84
CA SER A 60 -5.48 -54.79 -29.72
C SER A 60 -4.52 -53.64 -30.03
N PHE A 61 -3.75 -53.75 -31.12
CA PHE A 61 -2.85 -52.68 -31.54
C PHE A 61 -3.64 -51.43 -31.99
N PRO A 62 -3.12 -50.23 -31.70
CA PRO A 62 -3.79 -48.99 -32.04
C PRO A 62 -3.89 -48.81 -33.56
N GLU A 63 -5.05 -48.34 -34.01
CA GLU A 63 -5.21 -47.83 -35.38
C GLU A 63 -4.67 -46.40 -35.44
N THR A 64 -3.77 -46.14 -36.40
CA THR A 64 -3.34 -44.78 -36.74
C THR A 64 -4.28 -44.21 -37.78
N PHE A 65 -4.95 -43.13 -37.42
CA PHE A 65 -5.75 -42.33 -38.34
C PHE A 65 -5.21 -40.91 -38.32
N SER A 66 -4.76 -40.41 -39.47
CA SER A 66 -4.03 -39.15 -39.56
C SER A 66 -4.62 -38.24 -40.63
N PHE A 67 -4.62 -36.94 -40.35
CA PHE A 67 -4.90 -35.89 -41.31
C PHE A 67 -3.70 -34.93 -41.34
N SER A 68 -2.94 -34.98 -42.42
CA SER A 68 -1.66 -34.27 -42.57
C SER A 68 -1.78 -33.18 -43.63
N ALA A 69 -1.20 -32.01 -43.36
CA ALA A 69 -0.97 -30.99 -44.39
C ALA A 69 0.34 -31.30 -45.13
N LEU A 70 0.34 -31.14 -46.45
CA LEU A 70 1.49 -31.39 -47.32
C LEU A 70 2.15 -30.08 -47.75
N SER A 71 3.40 -30.15 -48.20
CA SER A 71 4.21 -29.00 -48.62
C SER A 71 3.61 -28.20 -49.79
N ASP A 72 2.79 -28.83 -50.63
CA ASP A 72 2.09 -28.19 -51.76
C ASP A 72 0.74 -27.56 -51.37
N GLY A 73 0.39 -27.57 -50.07
CA GLY A 73 -0.88 -27.07 -49.55
C GLY A 73 -2.07 -28.03 -49.71
N SER A 74 -1.83 -29.23 -50.27
CA SER A 74 -2.81 -30.31 -50.28
C SER A 74 -2.81 -31.05 -48.92
N HIS A 75 -3.77 -31.97 -48.73
CA HIS A 75 -3.88 -32.73 -47.50
C HIS A 75 -3.95 -34.24 -47.77
N LEU A 76 -3.49 -35.01 -46.80
CA LEU A 76 -3.50 -36.47 -46.82
C LEU A 76 -4.30 -36.98 -45.62
N LEU A 77 -5.39 -37.68 -45.89
CA LEU A 77 -6.18 -38.39 -44.88
C LEU A 77 -5.86 -39.87 -44.95
N SER A 78 -5.24 -40.43 -43.92
CA SER A 78 -4.73 -41.81 -43.93
C SER A 78 -5.22 -42.65 -42.76
N ARG A 79 -5.35 -43.94 -43.01
CA ARG A 79 -5.60 -44.98 -42.03
C ARG A 79 -4.54 -46.06 -42.17
N THR A 80 -3.81 -46.32 -41.11
CA THR A 80 -2.79 -47.38 -41.05
C THR A 80 -3.12 -48.38 -39.96
N VAL A 81 -3.08 -49.66 -40.32
CA VAL A 81 -3.33 -50.79 -39.42
C VAL A 81 -2.19 -51.80 -39.45
N ALA A 82 -1.92 -52.39 -38.29
CA ALA A 82 -1.00 -53.50 -38.15
C ALA A 82 -1.54 -54.79 -38.81
N LEU A 83 -0.66 -55.52 -39.47
CA LEU A 83 -0.90 -56.82 -40.10
C LEU A 83 0.07 -57.87 -39.54
N GLY A 84 -0.38 -59.12 -39.52
CA GLY A 84 0.47 -60.26 -39.16
C GLY A 84 1.41 -60.66 -40.31
N GLY A 85 2.52 -61.30 -39.97
CA GLY A 85 3.50 -61.81 -40.93
C GLY A 85 4.40 -62.90 -40.33
N SER A 86 5.25 -63.51 -41.16
CA SER A 86 6.22 -64.55 -40.77
C SER A 86 7.45 -63.99 -40.05
N GLY A 87 7.35 -62.80 -39.44
CA GLY A 87 8.45 -61.98 -38.95
C GLY A 87 7.96 -60.87 -38.01
N ALA A 88 8.61 -59.70 -38.07
CA ALA A 88 8.15 -58.49 -37.40
C ALA A 88 6.75 -58.06 -37.90
N CYS A 89 6.03 -57.27 -37.11
CA CYS A 89 4.71 -56.76 -37.47
C CYS A 89 4.77 -55.92 -38.76
N HIS A 90 3.96 -56.28 -39.76
CA HIS A 90 3.76 -55.47 -40.97
C HIS A 90 2.61 -54.49 -40.76
N PHE A 91 2.39 -53.59 -41.72
CA PHE A 91 1.28 -52.67 -41.70
C PHE A 91 0.75 -52.41 -43.11
N HIS A 92 -0.51 -52.02 -43.18
CA HIS A 92 -1.15 -51.52 -44.39
C HIS A 92 -1.74 -50.14 -44.12
N ALA A 93 -1.40 -49.18 -44.97
CA ALA A 93 -1.93 -47.83 -44.97
C ALA A 93 -2.81 -47.62 -46.20
N HIS A 94 -4.04 -47.17 -45.98
CA HIS A 94 -4.94 -46.67 -47.01
C HIS A 94 -5.13 -45.17 -46.79
N ALA A 95 -4.85 -44.37 -47.80
CA ALA A 95 -4.93 -42.92 -47.72
C ALA A 95 -5.70 -42.31 -48.88
N VAL A 96 -6.27 -41.14 -48.62
CA VAL A 96 -6.99 -40.31 -49.57
C VAL A 96 -6.28 -38.96 -49.68
N HIS A 97 -5.93 -38.58 -50.91
CA HIS A 97 -5.35 -37.28 -51.22
C HIS A 97 -6.46 -36.26 -51.52
N LEU A 98 -6.37 -35.10 -50.87
CA LEU A 98 -7.24 -33.95 -51.06
C LEU A 98 -6.42 -32.81 -51.66
N PRO A 99 -6.63 -32.42 -52.93
CA PRO A 99 -5.93 -31.30 -53.55
C PRO A 99 -6.06 -29.99 -52.74
N ALA A 100 -5.10 -29.08 -52.91
CA ALA A 100 -5.10 -27.79 -52.22
C ALA A 100 -6.44 -27.04 -52.40
N GLY A 101 -6.99 -26.55 -51.30
CA GLY A 101 -8.29 -25.84 -51.28
C GLY A 101 -9.53 -26.73 -51.37
N THR A 102 -9.37 -28.06 -51.47
CA THR A 102 -10.51 -29.00 -51.47
C THR A 102 -10.85 -29.49 -50.06
N ARG A 103 -12.14 -29.66 -49.80
CA ARG A 103 -12.67 -30.21 -48.54
C ARG A 103 -13.29 -31.58 -48.82
N LEU A 104 -13.53 -32.36 -47.77
CA LEU A 104 -14.31 -33.59 -47.92
C LEU A 104 -15.73 -33.27 -48.43
N PRO A 105 -16.33 -34.18 -49.22
CA PRO A 105 -17.69 -34.02 -49.71
C PRO A 105 -18.70 -33.74 -48.58
N GLY A 106 -19.65 -32.84 -48.83
CA GLY A 106 -20.68 -32.47 -47.85
C GLY A 106 -20.17 -31.60 -46.69
N GLY A 107 -18.92 -31.10 -46.75
CA GLY A 107 -18.33 -30.30 -45.67
C GLY A 107 -17.96 -31.11 -44.43
N ALA A 108 -17.86 -32.44 -44.56
CA ALA A 108 -17.50 -33.33 -43.46
C ALA A 108 -16.11 -33.01 -42.91
N LEU A 109 -15.94 -33.10 -41.59
CA LEU A 109 -14.63 -32.92 -40.96
C LEU A 109 -13.77 -34.18 -41.16
N PRO A 110 -12.44 -34.04 -41.35
CA PRO A 110 -11.54 -35.19 -41.57
C PRO A 110 -11.67 -36.28 -40.51
N ILE A 111 -11.81 -35.89 -39.23
CA ILE A 111 -11.95 -36.84 -38.12
C ILE A 111 -13.19 -37.72 -38.27
N THR A 112 -14.29 -37.22 -38.83
CA THR A 112 -15.55 -37.98 -38.95
C THR A 112 -15.40 -39.23 -39.81
N ALA A 113 -14.41 -39.29 -40.70
CA ALA A 113 -14.14 -40.47 -41.51
C ALA A 113 -13.43 -41.60 -40.72
N TRP A 114 -13.05 -41.42 -39.46
CA TRP A 114 -12.45 -42.50 -38.65
C TRP A 114 -13.36 -43.74 -38.61
N ARG A 115 -12.82 -44.94 -38.90
CA ARG A 115 -13.61 -46.18 -39.03
C ARG A 115 -14.78 -46.11 -40.03
N SER A 116 -14.71 -45.22 -41.03
CA SER A 116 -15.62 -45.26 -42.17
C SER A 116 -15.55 -46.63 -42.87
N PRO A 117 -16.68 -47.22 -43.30
CA PRO A 117 -16.70 -48.50 -44.01
C PRO A 117 -15.92 -48.49 -45.34
N SER A 118 -15.62 -47.29 -45.88
CA SER A 118 -14.85 -47.14 -47.12
C SER A 118 -13.34 -47.39 -46.95
N TRP A 119 -12.84 -47.59 -45.72
CA TRP A 119 -11.41 -47.86 -45.51
C TRP A 119 -11.06 -49.33 -45.73
N ALA A 120 -10.18 -49.59 -46.70
CA ALA A 120 -9.53 -50.89 -46.86
C ALA A 120 -8.58 -51.21 -45.69
N SER A 121 -8.45 -52.51 -45.38
CA SER A 121 -7.47 -53.04 -44.41
C SER A 121 -6.38 -53.89 -45.07
N THR A 122 -6.49 -54.11 -46.38
CA THR A 122 -5.56 -54.88 -47.21
C THR A 122 -5.41 -54.22 -48.58
N THR A 123 -4.32 -54.54 -49.27
CA THR A 123 -4.09 -54.11 -50.65
C THR A 123 -5.20 -54.62 -51.59
N PRO A 124 -5.68 -53.80 -52.56
CA PRO A 124 -6.63 -54.24 -53.58
C PRO A 124 -6.03 -55.33 -54.50
N ASP A 125 -6.76 -56.42 -54.74
CA ASP A 125 -6.30 -57.55 -55.56
C ASP A 125 -6.02 -57.18 -57.02
N SER A 126 -6.72 -56.16 -57.55
CA SER A 126 -6.63 -55.69 -58.94
C SER A 126 -5.47 -54.73 -59.19
N GLY A 127 -4.77 -54.27 -58.14
CA GLY A 127 -3.71 -53.25 -58.23
C GLY A 127 -4.21 -51.82 -58.52
N THR A 128 -5.51 -51.64 -58.72
CA THR A 128 -6.16 -50.32 -58.90
C THR A 128 -7.17 -50.07 -57.78
N PRO A 129 -7.16 -48.90 -57.11
CA PRO A 129 -8.11 -48.61 -56.04
C PRO A 129 -9.56 -48.52 -56.55
N ASP A 130 -10.52 -49.02 -55.77
CA ASP A 130 -11.95 -48.87 -56.05
C ASP A 130 -12.39 -47.40 -55.95
N ARG A 131 -13.47 -47.00 -56.64
CA ARG A 131 -13.88 -45.59 -56.67
C ARG A 131 -14.60 -45.16 -55.38
N ILE A 132 -13.97 -44.30 -54.57
CA ILE A 132 -14.62 -43.69 -53.40
C ILE A 132 -15.16 -42.30 -53.75
N SER A 133 -16.49 -42.13 -53.66
CA SER A 133 -17.16 -40.84 -53.89
C SER A 133 -17.44 -40.06 -52.61
N ALA A 134 -17.44 -40.73 -51.46
CA ALA A 134 -17.61 -40.13 -50.14
C ALA A 134 -17.01 -41.04 -49.04
N LEU A 135 -16.64 -40.41 -47.93
CA LEU A 135 -16.26 -41.09 -46.69
C LEU A 135 -17.39 -40.84 -45.67
N PRO A 136 -18.37 -41.75 -45.51
CA PRO A 136 -19.44 -41.57 -44.55
C PRO A 136 -18.90 -41.48 -43.13
N ALA A 137 -19.57 -40.67 -42.31
CA ALA A 137 -19.19 -40.42 -40.92
C ALA A 137 -19.28 -41.69 -40.05
N SER A 138 -18.37 -41.80 -39.10
CA SER A 138 -18.32 -42.89 -38.13
C SER A 138 -19.55 -42.91 -37.24
N ALA A 139 -20.17 -44.08 -37.07
CA ALA A 139 -21.18 -44.29 -36.04
C ALA A 139 -20.60 -44.13 -34.62
N ALA A 140 -19.27 -44.22 -34.46
CA ALA A 140 -18.60 -44.09 -33.17
C ALA A 140 -18.61 -42.65 -32.60
N PHE A 141 -18.99 -41.65 -33.41
CA PHE A 141 -19.12 -40.25 -33.00
C PHE A 141 -20.58 -39.80 -32.88
N GLY A 142 -21.50 -40.73 -32.59
CA GLY A 142 -22.87 -40.37 -32.21
C GLY A 142 -22.87 -39.39 -31.02
N GLN A 143 -23.85 -38.49 -31.00
CA GLN A 143 -23.96 -37.44 -29.97
C GLN A 143 -23.93 -38.00 -28.54
N GLU A 144 -24.64 -39.09 -28.28
CA GLU A 144 -24.64 -39.77 -26.98
C GLU A 144 -23.24 -40.28 -26.58
N ALA A 145 -22.52 -40.91 -27.52
CA ALA A 145 -21.19 -41.44 -27.28
C ALA A 145 -20.15 -40.34 -27.01
N LEU A 146 -20.24 -39.20 -27.72
CA LEU A 146 -19.38 -38.04 -27.48
C LEU A 146 -19.70 -37.37 -26.14
N ASN A 147 -20.98 -37.26 -25.78
CA ASN A 147 -21.42 -36.75 -24.49
C ASN A 147 -20.92 -37.62 -23.33
N ASP A 148 -21.08 -38.93 -23.42
CA ASP A 148 -20.58 -39.87 -22.40
C ASP A 148 -19.06 -39.78 -22.26
N PHE A 149 -18.35 -39.70 -23.39
CA PHE A 149 -16.91 -39.52 -23.40
C PHE A 149 -16.49 -38.21 -22.71
N ALA A 150 -17.12 -37.10 -23.07
CA ALA A 150 -16.80 -35.80 -22.48
C ALA A 150 -17.07 -35.77 -20.97
N VAL A 151 -18.19 -36.35 -20.51
CA VAL A 151 -18.48 -36.51 -19.08
C VAL A 151 -17.39 -37.34 -18.39
N SER A 152 -16.97 -38.45 -18.99
CA SER A 152 -15.90 -39.32 -18.44
C SER A 152 -14.53 -38.63 -18.37
N ARG A 153 -14.32 -37.58 -19.18
CA ARG A 153 -13.07 -36.79 -19.24
C ARG A 153 -13.22 -35.38 -18.69
N SER A 154 -14.25 -35.16 -17.87
CA SER A 154 -14.57 -33.85 -17.29
C SER A 154 -13.36 -33.08 -16.76
N PRO A 155 -12.44 -33.65 -15.95
CA PRO A 155 -11.33 -32.88 -15.38
C PRO A 155 -10.36 -32.26 -16.40
N TRP A 156 -10.24 -32.83 -17.60
CA TRP A 156 -9.27 -32.39 -18.62
C TRP A 156 -9.87 -31.49 -19.69
N LEU A 157 -11.20 -31.49 -19.87
CA LEU A 157 -11.88 -30.80 -20.98
C LEU A 157 -11.41 -29.35 -21.13
N ALA A 158 -11.46 -28.56 -20.07
CA ALA A 158 -11.18 -27.13 -20.13
C ALA A 158 -9.73 -26.86 -20.58
N THR A 159 -8.75 -27.55 -19.99
CA THR A 159 -7.33 -27.34 -20.35
C THR A 159 -7.02 -27.80 -21.78
N VAL A 160 -7.59 -28.94 -22.20
CA VAL A 160 -7.41 -29.45 -23.57
C VAL A 160 -8.01 -28.48 -24.59
N PHE A 161 -9.21 -27.95 -24.34
CA PHE A 161 -9.83 -26.98 -25.24
C PHE A 161 -9.08 -25.64 -25.29
N ALA A 162 -8.52 -25.18 -24.19
CA ALA A 162 -7.70 -23.97 -24.17
C ALA A 162 -6.45 -24.11 -25.05
N ASP A 163 -5.80 -25.28 -25.02
CA ASP A 163 -4.65 -25.55 -25.87
C ASP A 163 -5.07 -25.75 -27.33
N LEU A 164 -6.19 -26.44 -27.60
CA LEU A 164 -6.75 -26.59 -28.96
C LEU A 164 -7.04 -25.23 -29.60
N ARG A 165 -7.70 -24.33 -28.86
CA ARG A 165 -7.91 -22.95 -29.29
C ARG A 165 -6.59 -22.26 -29.63
N ARG A 166 -5.59 -22.34 -28.75
CA ARG A 166 -4.29 -21.68 -28.97
C ARG A 166 -3.59 -22.19 -30.24
N VAL A 167 -3.67 -23.48 -30.51
CA VAL A 167 -3.10 -24.09 -31.71
C VAL A 167 -3.88 -23.72 -32.97
N SER A 168 -5.21 -23.56 -32.89
CA SER A 168 -6.03 -23.04 -33.98
C SER A 168 -5.72 -21.57 -34.29
N GLU A 169 -5.69 -20.69 -33.28
CA GLU A 169 -5.37 -19.26 -33.44
C GLU A 169 -3.93 -19.04 -33.92
N LYS A 170 -2.98 -19.84 -33.45
CA LYS A 170 -1.57 -19.75 -33.80
C LYS A 170 -1.00 -21.15 -34.07
N PRO A 171 -0.99 -21.60 -35.34
CA PRO A 171 -0.49 -22.92 -35.74
C PRO A 171 0.99 -23.21 -35.38
N SER A 172 1.80 -22.19 -35.11
CA SER A 172 3.18 -22.30 -34.64
C SER A 172 3.31 -22.44 -33.11
N SER A 173 2.20 -22.55 -32.40
CA SER A 173 2.17 -22.80 -30.95
C SER A 173 2.54 -24.26 -30.65
N ALA A 174 2.81 -24.55 -29.39
CA ALA A 174 3.17 -25.89 -28.93
C ALA A 174 2.16 -26.96 -29.39
N GLN A 175 2.65 -28.09 -29.91
CA GLN A 175 1.83 -29.21 -30.36
C GLN A 175 1.14 -29.88 -29.16
N ILE A 176 -0.08 -30.36 -29.36
CA ILE A 176 -0.88 -30.98 -28.31
C ILE A 176 -0.65 -32.48 -28.35
N VAL A 177 -0.24 -33.06 -27.24
CA VAL A 177 -0.05 -34.50 -27.11
C VAL A 177 -1.13 -35.06 -26.19
N LEU A 178 -2.00 -35.89 -26.74
CA LEU A 178 -3.08 -36.56 -26.01
C LEU A 178 -2.63 -37.98 -25.67
N VAL A 179 -2.44 -38.23 -24.37
CA VAL A 179 -2.05 -39.54 -23.85
C VAL A 179 -3.30 -40.26 -23.36
N GLU A 180 -3.72 -41.29 -24.11
CA GLU A 180 -4.91 -42.10 -23.82
C GLU A 180 -4.59 -43.59 -23.93
N ARG A 181 -5.38 -44.42 -23.24
CA ARG A 181 -5.17 -45.88 -23.27
C ARG A 181 -5.48 -46.51 -24.62
N GLN A 182 -6.31 -45.85 -25.43
CA GLN A 182 -6.76 -46.33 -26.73
C GLN A 182 -6.73 -45.19 -27.74
N SER A 183 -6.28 -45.45 -28.98
CA SER A 183 -6.31 -44.45 -30.06
C SER A 183 -7.74 -44.01 -30.42
N ALA A 184 -8.74 -44.84 -30.09
CA ALA A 184 -10.15 -44.49 -30.18
C ALA A 184 -10.54 -43.30 -29.29
N ASP A 185 -9.96 -43.17 -28.10
CA ASP A 185 -10.24 -42.05 -27.20
C ASP A 185 -9.60 -40.76 -27.71
N VAL A 186 -8.40 -40.84 -28.31
CA VAL A 186 -7.80 -39.70 -29.04
C VAL A 186 -8.70 -39.27 -30.19
N ALA A 187 -9.25 -40.21 -30.96
CA ALA A 187 -10.18 -39.89 -32.03
C ALA A 187 -11.44 -39.18 -31.52
N ARG A 188 -11.96 -39.58 -30.35
CA ARG A 188 -13.09 -38.90 -29.68
C ARG A 188 -12.73 -37.49 -29.23
N TRP A 189 -11.55 -37.26 -28.67
CA TRP A 189 -11.07 -35.91 -28.34
C TRP A 189 -11.04 -34.98 -29.56
N ILE A 190 -10.53 -35.47 -30.69
CA ILE A 190 -10.49 -34.70 -31.94
C ILE A 190 -11.91 -34.47 -32.48
N ALA A 191 -12.82 -35.44 -32.31
CA ALA A 191 -14.22 -35.27 -32.68
C ALA A 191 -14.94 -34.23 -31.81
N LEU A 192 -14.66 -34.19 -30.49
CA LEU A 192 -15.15 -33.13 -29.60
C LEU A 192 -14.62 -31.76 -30.05
N ALA A 193 -13.33 -31.68 -30.39
CA ALA A 193 -12.74 -30.46 -30.93
C ALA A 193 -13.45 -29.99 -32.21
N GLY A 194 -13.71 -30.92 -33.14
CA GLY A 194 -14.40 -30.62 -34.40
C GLY A 194 -15.81 -30.02 -34.23
N ALA A 195 -16.52 -30.34 -33.13
CA ALA A 195 -17.84 -29.79 -32.85
C ALA A 195 -17.82 -28.42 -32.15
N VAL A 196 -16.67 -28.01 -31.63
CA VAL A 196 -16.50 -26.77 -30.84
C VAL A 196 -15.75 -25.70 -31.62
N LEU A 197 -14.71 -26.11 -32.36
CA LEU A 197 -13.86 -25.18 -33.10
C LEU A 197 -14.66 -24.49 -34.21
N PRO A 198 -14.30 -23.24 -34.56
CA PRO A 198 -14.85 -22.59 -35.74
C PRO A 198 -14.69 -23.47 -36.98
N PRO A 199 -15.66 -23.49 -37.91
CA PRO A 199 -15.67 -24.45 -39.02
C PRO A 199 -14.39 -24.48 -39.87
N GLU A 200 -13.75 -23.32 -40.07
CA GLU A 200 -12.50 -23.22 -40.84
C GLU A 200 -11.32 -23.82 -40.09
N ASP A 201 -11.24 -23.62 -38.77
CA ASP A 201 -10.19 -24.16 -37.92
C ASP A 201 -10.34 -25.68 -37.75
N ALA A 202 -11.58 -26.15 -37.54
CA ALA A 202 -11.89 -27.58 -37.44
C ALA A 202 -11.49 -28.37 -38.70
N GLN A 203 -11.61 -27.75 -39.88
CA GLN A 203 -11.25 -28.37 -41.16
C GLN A 203 -9.74 -28.40 -41.43
N ARG A 204 -8.98 -27.48 -40.83
CA ARG A 204 -7.54 -27.34 -41.02
C ARG A 204 -6.73 -28.03 -39.92
N LEU A 205 -7.37 -28.42 -38.82
CA LEU A 205 -6.74 -29.08 -37.69
C LEU A 205 -6.06 -30.38 -38.12
N THR A 206 -4.72 -30.41 -38.11
CA THR A 206 -3.95 -31.62 -38.44
C THR A 206 -3.80 -32.51 -37.22
N PHE A 207 -3.95 -33.82 -37.39
CA PHE A 207 -3.91 -34.74 -36.27
C PHE A 207 -3.40 -36.13 -36.64
N THR A 208 -2.96 -36.88 -35.65
CA THR A 208 -2.77 -38.34 -35.72
C THR A 208 -3.30 -39.00 -34.45
N THR A 209 -4.08 -40.08 -34.56
CA THR A 209 -4.64 -40.78 -33.39
C THR A 209 -3.63 -41.66 -32.66
N TYR A 210 -2.51 -42.00 -33.30
CA TYR A 210 -1.44 -42.80 -32.69
C TYR A 210 -0.12 -42.65 -33.46
N THR A 211 0.96 -42.36 -32.73
CA THR A 211 2.35 -42.52 -33.17
C THR A 211 3.23 -42.95 -31.99
N ARG A 212 4.24 -43.78 -32.27
CA ARG A 212 5.31 -44.11 -31.29
C ARG A 212 6.39 -43.02 -31.21
N ARG A 213 6.44 -42.11 -32.20
CA ARG A 213 7.48 -41.07 -32.34
C ARG A 213 6.87 -39.67 -32.36
N PRO A 214 6.28 -39.21 -31.24
CA PRO A 214 5.65 -37.90 -31.16
C PRO A 214 6.56 -36.74 -31.57
N ALA A 215 7.85 -36.77 -31.21
CA ALA A 215 8.82 -35.73 -31.55
C ALA A 215 9.09 -35.53 -33.06
N HIS A 216 8.75 -36.52 -33.89
CA HIS A 216 8.93 -36.47 -35.34
C HIS A 216 7.61 -36.23 -36.09
N SER A 217 6.50 -36.02 -35.36
CA SER A 217 5.18 -35.84 -35.95
C SER A 217 4.97 -34.39 -36.40
N PRO A 218 4.55 -34.13 -37.65
CA PRO A 218 4.24 -32.78 -38.12
C PRO A 218 2.84 -32.28 -37.72
N HIS A 219 2.07 -33.09 -36.97
CA HIS A 219 0.67 -32.83 -36.67
C HIS A 219 0.49 -31.87 -35.49
N GLN A 220 -0.58 -31.08 -35.52
CA GLN A 220 -0.94 -30.19 -34.41
C GLN A 220 -1.42 -30.95 -33.17
N VAL A 221 -2.19 -32.02 -33.37
CA VAL A 221 -2.69 -32.91 -32.31
C VAL A 221 -2.12 -34.31 -32.51
N ILE A 222 -1.46 -34.85 -31.48
CA ILE A 222 -0.70 -36.08 -31.54
C ILE A 222 -1.22 -37.04 -30.47
N GLY A 223 -1.78 -38.17 -30.89
CA GLY A 223 -2.14 -39.28 -30.02
C GLY A 223 -0.95 -40.17 -29.72
N VAL A 224 -0.76 -40.51 -28.45
CA VAL A 224 0.25 -41.46 -27.99
C VAL A 224 -0.33 -42.38 -26.92
N LEU A 225 0.25 -43.58 -26.79
CA LEU A 225 -0.05 -44.46 -25.66
C LEU A 225 0.77 -44.05 -24.43
N PRO A 226 0.37 -44.42 -23.20
CA PRO A 226 1.05 -44.01 -21.98
C PRO A 226 2.56 -44.28 -21.96
N ASP A 227 2.98 -45.45 -22.43
CA ASP A 227 4.39 -45.87 -22.42
C ASP A 227 5.26 -45.02 -23.37
N ASP A 228 4.66 -44.45 -24.41
CA ASP A 228 5.36 -43.64 -25.43
C ASP A 228 5.39 -42.14 -25.08
N ALA A 229 4.75 -41.73 -23.97
CA ALA A 229 4.66 -40.33 -23.55
C ALA A 229 5.76 -39.90 -22.56
N HIS A 230 6.43 -40.85 -21.89
CA HIS A 230 7.29 -40.59 -20.74
C HIS A 230 8.52 -39.70 -21.03
N GLU A 231 8.94 -39.60 -22.28
CA GLU A 231 10.15 -38.84 -22.69
C GLU A 231 9.84 -37.39 -23.12
N LEU A 232 8.57 -37.01 -23.22
CA LEU A 232 8.15 -35.70 -23.72
C LEU A 232 8.15 -34.63 -22.62
N THR A 233 9.29 -33.97 -22.45
CA THR A 233 9.48 -32.85 -21.49
C THR A 233 9.75 -31.52 -22.17
N ASP A 234 9.85 -31.50 -23.50
CA ASP A 234 10.15 -30.30 -24.28
C ASP A 234 8.96 -29.30 -24.23
N PRO A 235 9.22 -28.01 -23.95
CA PRO A 235 8.18 -26.97 -23.92
C PRO A 235 7.44 -26.77 -25.26
N ALA A 236 7.96 -27.30 -26.37
CA ALA A 236 7.27 -27.37 -27.65
C ALA A 236 6.03 -28.29 -27.65
N PHE A 237 5.84 -29.11 -26.60
CA PHE A 237 4.67 -29.96 -26.43
C PHE A 237 3.82 -29.56 -25.22
N ARG A 238 2.50 -29.66 -25.38
CA ARG A 238 1.51 -29.62 -24.30
C ARG A 238 0.96 -31.02 -24.10
N VAL A 239 1.47 -31.73 -23.09
CA VAL A 239 1.14 -33.13 -22.82
C VAL A 239 -0.05 -33.23 -21.87
N HIS A 240 -1.12 -33.88 -22.33
CA HIS A 240 -2.35 -34.13 -21.56
C HIS A 240 -2.51 -35.61 -21.27
N THR A 241 -2.19 -36.02 -20.05
CA THR A 241 -2.37 -37.40 -19.58
C THR A 241 -3.78 -37.61 -19.04
N CYS A 242 -4.70 -37.99 -19.95
CA CYS A 242 -6.14 -38.06 -19.72
C CYS A 242 -6.61 -39.29 -18.92
N ALA A 243 -5.67 -40.00 -18.28
CA ALA A 243 -5.91 -41.09 -17.33
C ALA A 243 -5.19 -40.88 -15.98
N GLY A 244 -4.56 -39.72 -15.78
CA GLY A 244 -3.70 -39.40 -14.64
C GLY A 244 -4.31 -38.39 -13.67
N ARG A 245 -3.47 -37.50 -13.10
CA ARG A 245 -3.94 -36.39 -12.27
C ARG A 245 -4.65 -35.35 -13.14
N ALA A 246 -5.70 -34.74 -12.59
CA ALA A 246 -6.36 -33.61 -13.24
C ALA A 246 -5.38 -32.43 -13.40
N PRO A 247 -5.42 -31.69 -14.51
CA PRO A 247 -4.58 -30.53 -14.71
C PRO A 247 -4.95 -29.44 -13.70
N GLU A 248 -3.94 -28.77 -13.15
CA GLU A 248 -4.09 -27.66 -12.23
C GLU A 248 -3.63 -26.38 -12.93
N GLY A 249 -4.45 -25.33 -12.86
CA GLY A 249 -4.12 -24.02 -13.40
C GLY A 249 -5.34 -23.24 -13.88
N PRO A 250 -5.18 -21.92 -14.07
CA PRO A 250 -6.24 -21.09 -14.63
C PRO A 250 -6.49 -21.47 -16.10
N VAL A 251 -7.76 -21.56 -16.46
CA VAL A 251 -8.21 -21.81 -17.84
C VAL A 251 -8.99 -20.59 -18.31
N ASP A 252 -8.91 -20.25 -19.60
CA ASP A 252 -9.67 -19.15 -20.16
C ASP A 252 -11.18 -19.41 -20.16
N ALA A 253 -11.96 -18.32 -20.12
CA ALA A 253 -13.42 -18.37 -19.98
C ALA A 253 -14.13 -19.14 -21.10
N TRP A 254 -13.59 -19.11 -22.33
CA TRP A 254 -14.18 -19.81 -23.46
C TRP A 254 -14.04 -21.33 -23.26
N ALA A 255 -12.84 -21.80 -22.98
CA ALA A 255 -12.57 -23.23 -22.80
C ALA A 255 -13.28 -23.82 -21.57
N GLU A 256 -13.38 -23.05 -20.48
CA GLU A 256 -14.18 -23.45 -19.32
C GLU A 256 -15.68 -23.58 -19.68
N THR A 257 -16.22 -22.63 -20.43
CA THR A 257 -17.62 -22.66 -20.87
C THR A 257 -17.89 -23.84 -21.80
N VAL A 258 -16.99 -24.11 -22.76
CA VAL A 258 -17.05 -25.30 -23.62
C VAL A 258 -17.11 -26.58 -22.78
N ALA A 259 -16.24 -26.72 -21.80
CA ALA A 259 -16.21 -27.87 -20.92
C ALA A 259 -17.53 -28.04 -20.16
N ARG A 260 -18.14 -26.93 -19.68
CA ARG A 260 -19.44 -26.96 -19.00
C ARG A 260 -20.57 -27.40 -19.93
N ILE A 261 -20.60 -26.93 -21.18
CA ILE A 261 -21.60 -27.34 -22.17
C ILE A 261 -21.53 -28.84 -22.47
N TRP A 262 -20.33 -29.36 -22.69
CA TRP A 262 -20.13 -30.79 -22.90
C TRP A 262 -20.55 -31.63 -21.69
N ARG A 263 -20.19 -31.20 -20.47
CA ARG A 263 -20.64 -31.85 -19.22
C ARG A 263 -22.16 -31.81 -19.08
N GLY A 264 -22.80 -30.73 -19.51
CA GLY A 264 -24.25 -30.56 -19.59
C GLY A 264 -24.93 -31.35 -20.71
N ARG A 265 -24.17 -32.09 -21.53
CA ARG A 265 -24.67 -32.90 -22.66
C ARG A 265 -25.43 -32.10 -23.72
N ALA A 266 -25.10 -30.81 -23.89
CA ALA A 266 -25.83 -29.88 -24.76
C ALA A 266 -24.97 -29.34 -25.93
N PRO A 267 -24.35 -30.18 -26.78
CA PRO A 267 -23.46 -29.72 -27.85
C PRO A 267 -24.18 -28.91 -28.94
N GLU A 268 -25.50 -28.98 -29.05
CA GLU A 268 -26.29 -28.14 -29.94
C GLU A 268 -26.13 -26.63 -29.67
N LEU A 269 -25.72 -26.26 -28.44
CA LEU A 269 -25.48 -24.88 -28.04
C LEU A 269 -24.27 -24.25 -28.75
N PHE A 270 -23.29 -25.04 -29.21
CA PHE A 270 -22.14 -24.51 -29.97
C PHE A 270 -22.59 -23.86 -31.28
N ARG A 271 -23.52 -24.51 -31.98
CA ARG A 271 -24.11 -23.96 -33.19
C ARG A 271 -24.94 -22.71 -32.90
N ALA A 272 -25.80 -22.76 -31.87
CA ALA A 272 -26.59 -21.60 -31.47
C ALA A 272 -25.70 -20.40 -31.11
N ALA A 273 -24.59 -20.63 -30.39
CA ALA A 273 -23.63 -19.58 -30.06
C ALA A 273 -22.89 -19.04 -31.30
N SER A 274 -22.64 -19.87 -32.32
CA SER A 274 -21.99 -19.43 -33.57
C SER A 274 -22.87 -18.54 -34.46
N GLU A 275 -24.19 -18.57 -34.25
CA GLU A 275 -25.13 -17.69 -34.95
C GLU A 275 -25.20 -16.29 -34.31
N LEU A 276 -24.69 -16.14 -33.09
CA LEU A 276 -24.63 -14.86 -32.39
C LEU A 276 -23.41 -14.03 -32.83
N PRO A 277 -23.50 -12.70 -32.82
CA PRO A 277 -22.38 -11.83 -33.18
C PRO A 277 -21.22 -11.93 -32.18
N GLY A 278 -20.02 -12.24 -32.69
CA GLY A 278 -18.79 -12.28 -31.92
C GLY A 278 -17.60 -12.71 -32.78
N GLU A 279 -16.39 -12.40 -32.31
CA GLU A 279 -15.16 -12.92 -32.90
C GLU A 279 -15.08 -14.45 -32.68
N PRO A 280 -14.34 -15.19 -33.53
CA PRO A 280 -14.00 -16.58 -33.26
C PRO A 280 -13.43 -16.74 -31.84
N PHE A 281 -13.85 -17.80 -31.14
CA PHE A 281 -13.46 -18.08 -29.76
C PHE A 281 -13.87 -17.02 -28.71
N ALA A 282 -14.78 -16.10 -29.03
CA ALA A 282 -15.34 -15.19 -28.03
C ALA A 282 -16.10 -15.98 -26.95
N ALA A 283 -15.73 -15.79 -25.69
CA ALA A 283 -16.38 -16.47 -24.56
C ALA A 283 -17.83 -15.97 -24.34
N GLY A 284 -18.10 -14.69 -24.65
CA GLY A 284 -19.38 -14.02 -24.38
C GLY A 284 -20.61 -14.69 -25.01
N PRO A 285 -20.68 -14.86 -26.34
CA PRO A 285 -21.82 -15.52 -26.99
C PRO A 285 -22.06 -16.94 -26.49
N LEU A 286 -20.98 -17.67 -26.26
CA LEU A 286 -21.04 -19.04 -25.77
C LEU A 286 -21.55 -19.11 -24.32
N ALA A 287 -21.02 -18.25 -23.44
CA ALA A 287 -21.42 -18.18 -22.05
C ALA A 287 -22.85 -17.69 -21.89
N PHE A 288 -23.27 -16.69 -22.67
CA PHE A 288 -24.65 -16.25 -22.75
C PHE A 288 -25.60 -17.40 -23.13
N THR A 289 -25.28 -18.13 -24.21
CA THR A 289 -26.08 -19.26 -24.67
C THR A 289 -26.16 -20.38 -23.63
N ALA A 290 -25.05 -20.68 -22.95
CA ALA A 290 -24.99 -21.67 -21.89
C ALA A 290 -25.86 -21.29 -20.68
N LEU A 291 -25.76 -20.05 -20.19
CA LEU A 291 -26.60 -19.56 -19.10
C LEU A 291 -28.08 -19.57 -19.49
N HIS A 292 -28.41 -19.20 -20.73
CA HIS A 292 -29.76 -19.26 -21.26
C HIS A 292 -30.36 -20.66 -21.30
N ALA A 293 -29.52 -21.68 -21.47
CA ALA A 293 -29.90 -23.08 -21.42
C ALA A 293 -29.91 -23.66 -19.99
N GLY A 294 -29.61 -22.85 -18.97
CA GLY A 294 -29.57 -23.27 -17.56
C GLY A 294 -28.28 -23.98 -17.14
N ILE A 295 -27.20 -23.84 -17.90
CA ILE A 295 -25.89 -24.43 -17.56
C ILE A 295 -25.15 -23.47 -16.62
N ALA A 296 -24.85 -23.95 -15.41
CA ALA A 296 -24.09 -23.18 -14.43
C ALA A 296 -22.62 -22.97 -14.88
N LEU A 297 -22.18 -21.71 -14.86
CA LEU A 297 -20.82 -21.29 -15.22
C LEU A 297 -20.07 -20.75 -14.00
N GLY A 298 -18.73 -20.82 -14.04
CA GLY A 298 -17.85 -20.13 -13.09
C GLY A 298 -17.80 -18.61 -13.31
N PRO A 299 -17.06 -17.86 -12.47
CA PRO A 299 -17.07 -16.40 -12.45
C PRO A 299 -16.65 -15.79 -13.79
N ASN A 300 -15.64 -16.36 -14.44
CA ASN A 300 -15.14 -15.88 -15.74
C ASN A 300 -16.19 -16.02 -16.86
N GLY A 301 -16.98 -17.10 -16.85
CA GLY A 301 -18.06 -17.30 -17.81
C GLY A 301 -19.23 -16.35 -17.55
N ARG A 302 -19.61 -16.15 -16.28
CA ARG A 302 -20.67 -15.20 -15.90
C ARG A 302 -20.28 -13.76 -16.25
N ALA A 303 -19.03 -13.36 -15.99
CA ALA A 303 -18.49 -12.07 -16.39
C ALA A 303 -18.53 -11.88 -17.92
N ALA A 304 -18.05 -12.86 -18.69
CA ALA A 304 -18.05 -12.80 -20.15
C ALA A 304 -19.46 -12.69 -20.76
N ALA A 305 -20.45 -13.41 -20.19
CA ALA A 305 -21.84 -13.31 -20.61
C ALA A 305 -22.43 -11.92 -20.30
N ALA A 306 -22.15 -11.39 -19.11
CA ALA A 306 -22.61 -10.06 -18.71
C ALA A 306 -22.02 -8.94 -19.58
N ASP A 307 -20.71 -8.98 -19.88
CA ASP A 307 -20.06 -7.99 -20.73
C ASP A 307 -20.57 -8.03 -22.17
N TRP A 308 -20.74 -9.23 -22.75
CA TRP A 308 -21.27 -9.37 -24.10
C TRP A 308 -22.70 -8.84 -24.22
N ALA A 309 -23.53 -9.09 -23.21
CA ALA A 309 -24.89 -8.56 -23.11
C ALA A 309 -24.89 -7.03 -22.93
N ALA A 310 -23.97 -6.49 -22.12
CA ALA A 310 -23.84 -5.05 -21.86
C ALA A 310 -23.47 -4.24 -23.11
N GLU A 311 -22.65 -4.81 -24.00
CA GLU A 311 -22.31 -4.20 -25.30
C GLU A 311 -23.49 -4.20 -26.30
N ARG A 312 -24.47 -5.09 -26.13
CA ARG A 312 -25.55 -5.35 -27.08
C ARG A 312 -26.94 -5.31 -26.44
N PRO A 313 -27.29 -4.26 -25.69
CA PRO A 313 -28.55 -4.22 -24.95
C PRO A 313 -29.78 -4.27 -25.87
N TYR A 314 -29.66 -3.81 -27.13
CA TYR A 314 -30.75 -3.82 -28.11
C TYR A 314 -30.98 -5.17 -28.79
N ALA A 315 -30.05 -6.11 -28.63
CA ALA A 315 -30.19 -7.45 -29.20
C ALA A 315 -30.98 -8.40 -28.29
N LEU A 316 -31.27 -7.98 -27.05
CA LEU A 316 -31.93 -8.79 -26.03
C LEU A 316 -33.39 -8.39 -25.88
N ASP A 317 -34.29 -9.38 -25.97
CA ASP A 317 -35.69 -9.20 -25.58
C ASP A 317 -35.88 -9.32 -24.05
N GLU A 318 -37.07 -8.97 -23.56
CA GLU A 318 -37.39 -8.99 -22.12
C GLU A 318 -37.27 -10.39 -21.50
N GLN A 319 -37.64 -11.44 -22.23
CA GLN A 319 -37.52 -12.82 -21.77
C GLN A 319 -36.05 -13.24 -21.66
N GLN A 320 -35.22 -12.79 -22.60
CA GLN A 320 -33.80 -13.04 -22.59
C GLN A 320 -33.13 -12.32 -21.40
N VAL A 321 -33.47 -11.05 -21.17
CA VAL A 321 -32.95 -10.32 -20.01
C VAL A 321 -33.34 -11.00 -18.71
N HIS A 322 -34.61 -11.41 -18.55
CA HIS A 322 -35.07 -12.08 -17.32
C HIS A 322 -34.32 -13.40 -17.03
N ARG A 323 -34.11 -14.24 -18.06
CA ARG A 323 -33.34 -15.49 -17.90
C ARG A 323 -31.88 -15.25 -17.59
N LEU A 324 -31.25 -14.28 -18.26
CA LEU A 324 -29.85 -13.91 -18.00
C LEU A 324 -29.70 -13.39 -16.57
N THR A 325 -30.58 -12.47 -16.13
CA THR A 325 -30.60 -11.97 -14.75
C THR A 325 -30.72 -13.12 -13.76
N THR A 326 -31.69 -14.02 -13.95
CA THR A 326 -31.90 -15.18 -13.06
C THR A 326 -30.66 -16.07 -12.96
N ALA A 327 -29.99 -16.33 -14.09
CA ALA A 327 -28.78 -17.14 -14.12
C ALA A 327 -27.59 -16.42 -13.46
N LEU A 328 -27.44 -15.11 -13.68
CA LEU A 328 -26.38 -14.30 -13.07
C LEU A 328 -26.60 -14.08 -11.57
N THR A 329 -27.82 -14.15 -11.05
CA THR A 329 -28.12 -13.97 -9.61
C THR A 329 -28.29 -15.28 -8.85
N ALA A 330 -28.07 -16.43 -9.49
CA ALA A 330 -28.10 -17.72 -8.82
C ALA A 330 -27.02 -17.78 -7.70
N PRO A 331 -27.28 -18.42 -6.54
CA PRO A 331 -26.29 -18.53 -5.47
C PRO A 331 -24.95 -19.11 -5.96
N ALA A 332 -23.85 -18.45 -5.65
CA ALA A 332 -22.50 -18.88 -6.02
C ALA A 332 -21.48 -18.42 -4.98
N ASP A 333 -20.64 -19.34 -4.50
CA ASP A 333 -19.61 -19.06 -3.48
C ASP A 333 -18.29 -18.54 -4.09
N ASP A 334 -18.17 -18.56 -5.42
CA ASP A 334 -16.95 -18.26 -6.19
C ASP A 334 -16.97 -16.88 -6.87
N ARG A 335 -17.82 -15.96 -6.40
CA ARG A 335 -17.98 -14.61 -6.96
C ARG A 335 -16.67 -13.83 -6.92
N THR A 336 -16.44 -13.00 -7.95
CA THR A 336 -15.23 -12.17 -8.07
C THR A 336 -15.57 -10.69 -8.27
N ALA A 337 -14.63 -9.79 -7.96
CA ALA A 337 -14.79 -8.36 -8.21
C ALA A 337 -14.97 -8.05 -9.71
N ALA A 338 -14.20 -8.72 -10.58
CA ALA A 338 -14.30 -8.57 -12.04
C ALA A 338 -15.70 -8.96 -12.55
N GLU A 339 -16.27 -10.03 -12.02
CA GLU A 339 -17.63 -10.43 -12.35
C GLU A 339 -18.67 -9.38 -11.91
N SER A 340 -18.52 -8.84 -10.70
CA SER A 340 -19.41 -7.79 -10.18
C SER A 340 -19.32 -6.52 -11.04
N GLU A 341 -18.14 -6.18 -11.53
CA GLU A 341 -17.95 -5.04 -12.43
C GLU A 341 -18.65 -5.26 -13.79
N SER A 342 -18.54 -6.46 -14.37
CA SER A 342 -19.27 -6.82 -15.59
C SER A 342 -20.79 -6.76 -15.38
N VAL A 343 -21.29 -7.21 -14.22
CA VAL A 343 -22.71 -7.10 -13.86
C VAL A 343 -23.15 -5.66 -13.68
N ALA A 344 -22.32 -4.80 -13.09
CA ALA A 344 -22.61 -3.36 -12.97
C ALA A 344 -22.69 -2.67 -14.34
N ARG A 345 -21.80 -3.03 -15.27
CA ARG A 345 -21.86 -2.57 -16.67
C ARG A 345 -23.14 -3.03 -17.36
N LEU A 346 -23.53 -4.29 -17.19
CA LEU A 346 -24.79 -4.81 -17.72
C LEU A 346 -26.00 -4.05 -17.15
N LEU A 347 -26.06 -3.85 -15.83
CA LEU A 347 -27.14 -3.11 -15.19
C LEU A 347 -27.26 -1.69 -15.74
N SER A 348 -26.13 -0.99 -15.87
CA SER A 348 -26.07 0.36 -16.46
C SER A 348 -26.51 0.37 -17.92
N ALA A 349 -26.13 -0.67 -18.69
CA ALA A 349 -26.55 -0.84 -20.08
C ALA A 349 -28.04 -1.21 -20.23
N LEU A 350 -28.71 -1.68 -19.19
CA LEU A 350 -30.15 -1.97 -19.22
C LEU A 350 -31.01 -0.83 -18.63
N GLU A 351 -30.38 0.14 -17.97
CA GLU A 351 -31.07 1.27 -17.34
C GLU A 351 -31.91 2.07 -18.35
N GLY A 352 -33.18 2.31 -17.99
CA GLY A 352 -34.15 3.02 -18.84
C GLY A 352 -34.64 2.23 -20.06
N ARG A 353 -34.09 1.04 -20.34
CA ARG A 353 -34.46 0.19 -21.49
C ARG A 353 -35.37 -0.97 -21.10
N VAL A 354 -35.14 -1.56 -19.93
CA VAL A 354 -35.89 -2.70 -19.40
C VAL A 354 -36.59 -2.26 -18.10
N PRO A 355 -37.79 -2.78 -17.78
CA PRO A 355 -38.42 -2.53 -16.49
C PRO A 355 -37.47 -2.87 -15.33
N ALA A 356 -37.42 -2.00 -14.32
CA ALA A 356 -36.57 -2.21 -13.14
C ALA A 356 -36.87 -3.54 -12.43
N THR A 357 -38.08 -4.11 -12.57
CA THR A 357 -38.44 -5.41 -11.99
C THR A 357 -37.61 -6.55 -12.56
N ALA A 358 -37.16 -6.46 -13.82
CA ALA A 358 -36.33 -7.50 -14.45
C ALA A 358 -34.83 -7.36 -14.13
N THR A 359 -34.40 -6.20 -13.65
CA THR A 359 -32.99 -5.91 -13.32
C THR A 359 -32.72 -5.73 -11.82
N ALA A 360 -33.76 -5.58 -11.00
CA ALA A 360 -33.67 -5.46 -9.54
C ALA A 360 -32.85 -6.59 -8.88
N PRO A 361 -32.92 -7.87 -9.31
CA PRO A 361 -32.05 -8.90 -8.75
C PRO A 361 -30.55 -8.65 -8.98
N LEU A 362 -30.17 -8.04 -10.12
CA LEU A 362 -28.77 -7.65 -10.39
C LEU A 362 -28.33 -6.52 -9.45
N ALA A 363 -29.20 -5.54 -9.20
CA ALA A 363 -28.93 -4.46 -8.27
C ALA A 363 -28.76 -4.98 -6.82
N ALA A 364 -29.62 -5.92 -6.41
CA ALA A 364 -29.51 -6.59 -5.11
C ALA A 364 -28.20 -7.37 -4.98
N LEU A 365 -27.83 -8.15 -6.00
CA LEU A 365 -26.55 -8.87 -6.04
C LEU A 365 -25.35 -7.92 -5.85
N LEU A 366 -25.31 -6.79 -6.57
CA LEU A 366 -24.21 -5.82 -6.47
C LEU A 366 -24.11 -5.20 -5.06
N VAL A 367 -25.24 -4.90 -4.43
CA VAL A 367 -25.25 -4.37 -3.05
C VAL A 367 -24.81 -5.45 -2.05
N THR A 368 -25.28 -6.69 -2.18
CA THR A 368 -24.85 -7.81 -1.33
C THR A 368 -23.36 -8.06 -1.43
N GLU A 369 -22.81 -8.12 -2.65
CA GLU A 369 -21.36 -8.28 -2.87
C GLU A 369 -20.59 -7.07 -2.36
N ALA A 370 -21.12 -5.85 -2.54
CA ALA A 370 -20.51 -4.65 -2.00
C ALA A 370 -20.50 -4.63 -0.46
N VAL A 371 -21.43 -5.28 0.23
CA VAL A 371 -21.38 -5.44 1.70
C VAL A 371 -20.42 -6.54 2.11
N ARG A 372 -20.48 -7.72 1.48
CA ARG A 372 -19.72 -8.90 1.92
C ARG A 372 -18.24 -8.86 1.57
N ARG A 373 -17.85 -8.09 0.55
CA ARG A 373 -16.46 -8.01 0.08
C ARG A 373 -15.76 -6.77 0.61
N SER A 374 -14.54 -6.95 1.12
CA SER A 374 -13.65 -5.87 1.55
C SER A 374 -12.50 -5.58 0.58
N ASP A 375 -12.36 -6.36 -0.50
CA ASP A 375 -11.21 -6.34 -1.40
C ASP A 375 -11.28 -5.28 -2.51
N ALA A 376 -12.47 -4.73 -2.80
CA ALA A 376 -12.66 -3.71 -3.82
C ALA A 376 -13.87 -2.80 -3.53
N VAL A 377 -13.75 -1.53 -3.91
CA VAL A 377 -14.89 -0.60 -3.99
C VAL A 377 -15.64 -0.87 -5.29
N LEU A 378 -16.91 -1.24 -5.18
CA LEU A 378 -17.83 -1.53 -6.28
C LEU A 378 -18.71 -0.31 -6.58
N ALA A 379 -19.02 -0.11 -7.86
CA ALA A 379 -19.99 0.88 -8.29
C ALA A 379 -21.40 0.51 -7.79
N LEU A 380 -22.02 1.41 -7.04
CA LEU A 380 -23.34 1.19 -6.47
C LEU A 380 -24.44 1.48 -7.50
N PRO A 381 -25.49 0.66 -7.58
CA PRO A 381 -26.62 0.92 -8.45
C PRO A 381 -27.42 2.15 -7.97
N PRO A 382 -28.05 2.91 -8.89
CA PRO A 382 -28.94 3.98 -8.50
C PRO A 382 -30.19 3.40 -7.82
N ARG A 383 -30.83 4.19 -6.97
CA ARG A 383 -32.05 3.76 -6.26
C ARG A 383 -33.20 3.37 -7.21
N SER A 384 -33.26 3.99 -8.39
CA SER A 384 -34.20 3.65 -9.46
C SER A 384 -34.09 2.21 -9.97
N ALA A 385 -32.96 1.52 -9.73
CA ALA A 385 -32.78 0.13 -10.10
C ALA A 385 -33.59 -0.85 -9.25
N PHE A 386 -34.05 -0.42 -8.06
CA PHE A 386 -34.91 -1.21 -7.18
C PHE A 386 -36.38 -0.83 -7.46
N ALA A 387 -37.07 -1.66 -8.26
CA ALA A 387 -38.42 -1.36 -8.74
C ALA A 387 -39.45 -1.20 -7.62
N GLU A 388 -39.30 -1.95 -6.54
CA GLU A 388 -40.26 -2.01 -5.44
C GLU A 388 -39.58 -1.70 -4.10
N PRO A 389 -40.18 -0.86 -3.25
CA PRO A 389 -39.65 -0.58 -1.91
C PRO A 389 -39.51 -1.83 -1.02
N ALA A 390 -40.30 -2.87 -1.26
CA ALA A 390 -40.22 -4.13 -0.52
C ALA A 390 -38.86 -4.81 -0.68
N VAL A 391 -38.29 -4.81 -1.90
CA VAL A 391 -36.98 -5.42 -2.19
C VAL A 391 -35.86 -4.71 -1.43
N VAL A 392 -35.92 -3.37 -1.35
CA VAL A 392 -34.96 -2.57 -0.58
C VAL A 392 -35.03 -2.92 0.91
N LYS A 393 -36.26 -3.09 1.43
CA LYS A 393 -36.48 -3.43 2.84
C LYS A 393 -35.99 -4.84 3.18
N GLU A 394 -36.28 -5.83 2.35
CA GLU A 394 -35.80 -7.21 2.53
C GLU A 394 -34.26 -7.26 2.52
N LEU A 395 -33.64 -6.53 1.58
CA LEU A 395 -32.19 -6.43 1.48
C LEU A 395 -31.58 -5.71 2.69
N ALA A 396 -32.23 -4.67 3.20
CA ALA A 396 -31.83 -3.98 4.41
C ALA A 396 -31.90 -4.92 5.63
N GLU A 397 -32.96 -5.71 5.77
CA GLU A 397 -33.10 -6.69 6.86
C GLU A 397 -32.02 -7.78 6.80
N GLU A 398 -31.65 -8.24 5.59
CA GLU A 398 -30.58 -9.23 5.40
C GLU A 398 -29.19 -8.67 5.72
N LEU A 399 -28.86 -7.47 5.21
CA LEU A 399 -27.50 -6.93 5.24
C LEU A 399 -27.20 -6.05 6.45
N ALA A 400 -28.22 -5.59 7.19
CA ALA A 400 -28.03 -4.70 8.33
C ALA A 400 -27.04 -5.23 9.40
N PRO A 401 -27.05 -6.52 9.79
CA PRO A 401 -26.10 -7.03 10.78
C PRO A 401 -24.64 -6.88 10.32
N ASP A 402 -24.35 -7.25 9.06
CA ASP A 402 -23.01 -7.20 8.49
C ASP A 402 -22.54 -5.74 8.31
N LEU A 403 -23.42 -4.88 7.77
CA LEU A 403 -23.18 -3.44 7.59
C LEU A 403 -22.86 -2.75 8.91
N LEU A 404 -23.67 -2.97 9.94
CA LEU A 404 -23.50 -2.33 11.25
C LEU A 404 -22.25 -2.86 11.96
N ALA A 405 -21.96 -4.16 11.86
CA ALA A 405 -20.77 -4.75 12.45
C ALA A 405 -19.51 -4.12 11.85
N GLU A 406 -19.44 -3.96 10.52
CA GLU A 406 -18.26 -3.38 9.86
C GLU A 406 -18.15 -1.87 10.09
N LEU A 407 -19.26 -1.12 10.00
CA LEU A 407 -19.27 0.33 10.22
C LEU A 407 -18.84 0.74 11.65
N THR A 408 -19.04 -0.14 12.63
CA THR A 408 -18.77 0.14 14.05
C THR A 408 -17.55 -0.58 14.61
N ALA A 409 -16.89 -1.46 13.85
CA ALA A 409 -15.71 -2.19 14.30
C ALA A 409 -14.50 -1.24 14.53
N GLU A 410 -13.94 -1.22 15.74
CA GLU A 410 -12.85 -0.29 16.10
C GLU A 410 -11.42 -0.79 15.74
N THR A 411 -11.28 -2.00 15.19
CA THR A 411 -10.01 -2.76 15.18
C THR A 411 -9.80 -3.60 13.92
N THR A 412 -9.75 -2.93 12.77
CA THR A 412 -9.48 -3.63 11.50
C THR A 412 -8.27 -3.00 10.83
N VAL A 413 -7.13 -3.69 10.96
CA VAL A 413 -5.88 -3.35 10.29
C VAL A 413 -6.11 -3.46 8.78
N GLY A 414 -5.97 -2.35 8.05
CA GLY A 414 -6.12 -2.30 6.59
C GLY A 414 -7.41 -1.67 6.07
N GLU A 415 -8.29 -1.16 6.94
CA GLU A 415 -9.49 -0.44 6.49
C GLU A 415 -9.17 0.91 5.85
N THR A 416 -9.86 1.19 4.74
CA THR A 416 -9.72 2.44 3.97
C THR A 416 -10.94 3.33 4.17
N ILE A 417 -10.76 4.64 4.07
CA ILE A 417 -11.87 5.60 4.06
C ILE A 417 -12.85 5.31 2.91
N GLY A 418 -12.35 4.86 1.75
CA GLY A 418 -13.19 4.47 0.62
C GLY A 418 -14.19 3.37 0.96
N ARG A 419 -13.79 2.40 1.80
CA ARG A 419 -14.68 1.35 2.29
C ARG A 419 -15.80 1.91 3.17
N GLN A 420 -15.45 2.74 4.15
CA GLN A 420 -16.44 3.36 5.04
C GLN A 420 -17.44 4.25 4.27
N VAL A 421 -16.95 5.00 3.28
CA VAL A 421 -17.80 5.80 2.38
C VAL A 421 -18.78 4.92 1.60
N GLN A 422 -18.32 3.80 1.07
CA GLN A 422 -19.17 2.86 0.33
C GLN A 422 -20.29 2.29 1.23
N LEU A 423 -19.97 1.85 2.45
CA LEU A 423 -20.94 1.30 3.39
C LEU A 423 -21.99 2.34 3.82
N LEU A 424 -21.60 3.59 4.03
CA LEU A 424 -22.53 4.68 4.33
C LEU A 424 -23.45 5.02 3.14
N ARG A 425 -22.95 4.93 1.91
CA ARG A 425 -23.79 5.07 0.71
C ARG A 425 -24.75 3.90 0.55
N ILE A 426 -24.33 2.67 0.87
CA ILE A 426 -25.22 1.50 0.89
C ILE A 426 -26.30 1.66 1.97
N ALA A 427 -25.94 2.05 3.19
CA ALA A 427 -26.92 2.28 4.25
C ALA A 427 -27.97 3.33 3.85
N ARG A 428 -27.55 4.40 3.17
CA ARG A 428 -28.45 5.41 2.60
C ARG A 428 -29.31 4.86 1.47
N LEU A 429 -28.75 4.06 0.57
CA LEU A 429 -29.48 3.40 -0.51
C LEU A 429 -30.59 2.47 0.04
N LEU A 430 -30.31 1.80 1.16
CA LEU A 430 -31.19 0.88 1.86
C LEU A 430 -32.16 1.53 2.86
N ASP A 431 -32.19 2.87 2.96
CA ASP A 431 -32.96 3.63 3.97
C ASP A 431 -32.73 3.18 5.43
N MET A 432 -31.51 2.77 5.75
CA MET A 432 -31.15 2.43 7.12
C MET A 432 -31.08 3.69 7.98
N ASP A 433 -31.77 3.67 9.13
CA ASP A 433 -31.61 4.68 10.16
C ASP A 433 -30.34 4.38 10.97
N LEU A 434 -29.33 5.25 10.82
CA LEU A 434 -28.05 5.14 11.52
C LEU A 434 -27.93 6.14 12.68
N THR A 435 -29.01 6.81 13.10
CA THR A 435 -28.96 7.90 14.06
C THR A 435 -28.26 7.53 15.37
N GLU A 436 -28.49 6.32 15.89
CA GLU A 436 -27.87 5.84 17.14
C GLU A 436 -26.40 5.44 16.97
N GLN A 437 -26.01 4.94 15.78
CA GLN A 437 -24.69 4.41 15.49
C GLN A 437 -23.74 5.47 14.94
N LEU A 438 -24.28 6.55 14.38
CA LEU A 438 -23.53 7.64 13.73
C LEU A 438 -22.39 8.21 14.59
N PRO A 439 -22.53 8.41 15.92
CA PRO A 439 -21.40 8.85 16.75
C PRO A 439 -20.24 7.86 16.77
N SER A 440 -20.51 6.55 16.73
CA SER A 440 -19.47 5.52 16.68
C SER A 440 -18.79 5.50 15.30
N VAL A 441 -19.60 5.56 14.23
CA VAL A 441 -19.10 5.62 12.85
C VAL A 441 -18.23 6.84 12.63
N ALA A 442 -18.66 8.03 13.10
CA ALA A 442 -17.88 9.27 13.01
C ALA A 442 -16.54 9.17 13.77
N ARG A 443 -16.55 8.55 14.97
CA ARG A 443 -15.33 8.27 15.74
C ARG A 443 -14.35 7.39 14.98
N HIS A 444 -14.87 6.34 14.34
CA HIS A 444 -14.07 5.41 13.55
C HIS A 444 -13.49 6.08 12.31
N MET A 445 -14.32 6.77 11.51
CA MET A 445 -13.88 7.55 10.35
C MET A 445 -12.83 8.60 10.70
N ALA A 446 -13.04 9.37 11.77
CA ALA A 446 -12.09 10.38 12.22
C ALA A 446 -10.73 9.78 12.60
N ARG A 447 -10.71 8.60 13.25
CA ARG A 447 -9.46 7.87 13.53
C ARG A 447 -8.75 7.47 12.26
N THR A 448 -9.46 6.87 11.31
CA THR A 448 -8.88 6.41 10.03
C THR A 448 -8.30 7.58 9.24
N LEU A 449 -8.99 8.73 9.21
CA LEU A 449 -8.51 9.95 8.55
C LEU A 449 -7.22 10.50 9.17
N LEU A 450 -7.11 10.48 10.50
CA LEU A 450 -5.94 10.99 11.22
C LEU A 450 -4.75 10.02 11.19
N ALA A 451 -4.98 8.71 11.00
CA ALA A 451 -3.94 7.69 10.99
C ALA A 451 -3.29 7.46 9.60
N ALA A 452 -4.00 7.74 8.50
CA ALA A 452 -3.56 7.35 7.16
C ALA A 452 -2.67 8.39 6.46
N PRO A 453 -1.56 7.98 5.80
CA PRO A 453 -0.79 8.85 4.92
C PRO A 453 -1.52 9.01 3.57
N ALA A 454 -2.31 10.08 3.48
CA ALA A 454 -3.09 10.58 2.35
C ALA A 454 -4.21 9.62 1.86
N PRO A 455 -5.49 10.02 1.95
CA PRO A 455 -6.58 9.21 1.42
C PRO A 455 -6.70 9.40 -0.10
N ASP A 456 -6.39 8.37 -0.90
CA ASP A 456 -6.79 8.29 -2.32
C ASP A 456 -8.32 8.48 -2.50
N SER A 457 -9.09 8.28 -1.41
CA SER A 457 -10.54 8.44 -1.34
C SER A 457 -11.02 9.87 -1.03
N GLY A 458 -10.16 10.89 -1.06
CA GLY A 458 -10.50 12.29 -0.76
C GLY A 458 -11.74 12.81 -1.52
N PRO A 459 -11.83 12.67 -2.85
CA PRO A 459 -13.01 13.10 -3.62
C PRO A 459 -14.30 12.38 -3.19
N ALA A 460 -14.25 11.05 -3.03
CA ALA A 460 -15.41 10.26 -2.63
C ALA A 460 -15.92 10.63 -1.22
N LEU A 461 -15.00 10.98 -0.30
CA LEU A 461 -15.37 11.52 1.01
C LEU A 461 -16.08 12.87 0.87
N LEU A 462 -15.55 13.80 0.07
CA LEU A 462 -16.16 15.12 -0.10
C LEU A 462 -17.56 15.03 -0.70
N ASP A 463 -17.75 14.16 -1.72
CA ASP A 463 -19.06 13.88 -2.30
C ASP A 463 -20.02 13.33 -1.25
N LEU A 464 -19.59 12.38 -0.42
CA LEU A 464 -20.42 11.84 0.68
C LEU A 464 -20.84 12.94 1.67
N LEU A 465 -19.93 13.85 2.03
CA LEU A 465 -20.22 14.92 2.99
C LEU A 465 -21.18 15.97 2.41
N ASP A 466 -21.22 16.13 1.09
CA ASP A 466 -22.23 16.96 0.41
C ASP A 466 -23.58 16.25 0.33
N GLU A 467 -23.58 14.95 0.04
CA GLU A 467 -24.77 14.09 -0.05
C GLU A 467 -25.46 13.89 1.31
N GLN A 468 -24.70 13.74 2.40
CA GLN A 468 -25.20 13.30 3.72
C GLN A 468 -24.86 14.30 4.83
N PHE A 469 -25.81 15.22 5.10
CA PHE A 469 -25.67 16.28 6.11
C PHE A 469 -25.33 15.74 7.51
N ASP A 470 -26.00 14.69 7.97
CA ASP A 470 -25.85 14.17 9.33
C ASP A 470 -24.44 13.57 9.53
N VAL A 471 -23.95 12.82 8.54
CA VAL A 471 -22.58 12.27 8.53
C VAL A 471 -21.57 13.41 8.58
N ARG A 472 -21.76 14.47 7.80
CA ARG A 472 -20.89 15.65 7.83
C ARG A 472 -20.86 16.30 9.21
N THR A 473 -22.02 16.56 9.80
CA THR A 473 -22.09 17.19 11.13
C THR A 473 -21.45 16.33 12.22
N ALA A 474 -21.69 15.02 12.21
CA ALA A 474 -21.11 14.08 13.16
C ALA A 474 -19.59 13.95 12.99
N LEU A 475 -19.10 13.80 11.75
CA LEU A 475 -17.67 13.68 11.45
C LEU A 475 -16.91 14.96 11.82
N LEU A 476 -17.41 16.14 11.41
CA LEU A 476 -16.76 17.41 11.74
C LEU A 476 -16.75 17.66 13.25
N GLY A 477 -17.83 17.33 13.96
CA GLY A 477 -17.88 17.45 15.42
C GLY A 477 -16.93 16.51 16.15
N GLU A 478 -16.70 15.30 15.62
CA GLU A 478 -15.69 14.39 16.16
C GLU A 478 -14.25 14.84 15.82
N LEU A 479 -14.00 15.30 14.60
CA LEU A 479 -12.70 15.84 14.20
C LEU A 479 -12.32 17.07 15.04
N ASP A 480 -13.28 17.95 15.36
CA ASP A 480 -13.06 19.10 16.24
C ASP A 480 -12.70 18.67 17.67
N ARG A 481 -13.40 17.68 18.23
CA ARG A 481 -13.04 17.08 19.54
C ARG A 481 -11.64 16.46 19.53
N ARG A 482 -11.21 15.88 18.42
CA ARG A 482 -9.87 15.30 18.28
C ARG A 482 -8.79 16.36 18.05
N ALA A 483 -9.11 17.44 17.34
CA ALA A 483 -8.23 18.58 17.14
C ALA A 483 -7.86 19.25 18.48
N LEU A 484 -8.74 19.19 19.49
CA LEU A 484 -8.39 19.61 20.86
C LEU A 484 -7.25 18.78 21.49
N THR A 485 -7.19 17.47 21.20
CA THR A 485 -6.19 16.55 21.79
C THR A 485 -4.96 16.31 20.93
N ALA A 486 -5.08 16.50 19.62
CA ALA A 486 -4.03 16.24 18.62
C ALA A 486 -4.14 17.26 17.46
N PRO A 487 -3.91 18.56 17.72
CA PRO A 487 -4.13 19.61 16.73
C PRO A 487 -3.24 19.51 15.51
N SER A 488 -1.99 19.07 15.67
CA SER A 488 -1.03 18.92 14.56
C SER A 488 -1.48 17.83 13.56
N ALA A 489 -2.08 16.73 14.04
CA ALA A 489 -2.62 15.70 13.18
C ALA A 489 -3.82 16.20 12.36
N ALA A 490 -4.66 17.06 12.97
CA ALA A 490 -5.77 17.70 12.28
C ALA A 490 -5.30 18.75 11.26
N GLU A 491 -4.28 19.55 11.58
CA GLU A 491 -3.63 20.48 10.64
C GLU A 491 -3.08 19.74 9.41
N GLU A 492 -2.39 18.62 9.62
CA GLU A 492 -1.85 17.78 8.54
C GLU A 492 -2.96 17.18 7.67
N LEU A 493 -4.06 16.71 8.27
CA LEU A 493 -5.25 16.26 7.53
C LEU A 493 -5.84 17.36 6.66
N LEU A 494 -6.04 18.56 7.21
CA LEU A 494 -6.68 19.68 6.52
C LEU A 494 -5.82 20.28 5.40
N THR A 495 -4.50 20.11 5.47
CA THR A 495 -3.60 20.45 4.36
C THR A 495 -3.79 19.52 3.16
N ARG A 496 -4.26 18.29 3.39
CA ARG A 496 -4.45 17.26 2.36
C ARG A 496 -5.89 17.19 1.84
N VAL A 497 -6.87 17.42 2.72
CA VAL A 497 -8.30 17.32 2.40
C VAL A 497 -9.00 18.62 2.78
N ALA A 498 -9.53 19.31 1.77
CA ALA A 498 -10.26 20.57 1.94
C ALA A 498 -11.70 20.31 2.46
N LEU A 499 -11.84 20.03 3.76
CA LEU A 499 -13.14 19.79 4.38
C LEU A 499 -14.02 21.06 4.36
N PRO A 500 -15.31 20.95 4.00
CA PRO A 500 -16.21 22.11 3.92
C PRO A 500 -16.70 22.56 5.31
N PHE A 501 -16.37 23.78 5.71
CA PHE A 501 -16.81 24.39 6.99
C PHE A 501 -18.08 25.26 6.85
N THR A 502 -18.97 24.94 5.92
CA THR A 502 -20.08 25.80 5.47
C THR A 502 -21.28 25.92 6.44
N GLY A 503 -21.17 25.40 7.66
CA GLY A 503 -22.27 25.32 8.64
C GLY A 503 -22.21 26.33 9.80
N ALA A 504 -23.34 26.48 10.50
CA ALA A 504 -23.47 27.22 11.76
C ALA A 504 -22.87 26.50 12.98
N GLN A 505 -22.27 25.31 12.78
CA GLN A 505 -21.67 24.51 13.84
C GLN A 505 -20.45 25.22 14.42
N ALA A 506 -20.35 25.23 15.75
CA ALA A 506 -19.15 25.66 16.45
C ALA A 506 -18.08 24.57 16.30
N LEU A 507 -17.06 24.87 15.50
CA LEU A 507 -15.90 24.00 15.24
C LEU A 507 -14.60 24.78 15.52
N PRO A 508 -14.41 25.30 16.75
CA PRO A 508 -13.33 26.22 17.04
C PRO A 508 -11.94 25.63 16.77
N HIS A 509 -11.69 24.40 17.24
CA HIS A 509 -10.38 23.77 17.16
C HIS A 509 -10.04 23.38 15.71
N LEU A 510 -11.01 22.87 14.97
CA LEU A 510 -10.81 22.48 13.57
C LEU A 510 -10.57 23.69 12.66
N ARG A 511 -11.27 24.81 12.90
CA ARG A 511 -11.03 26.08 12.19
C ARG A 511 -9.65 26.65 12.49
N MET A 512 -9.20 26.53 13.73
CA MET A 512 -7.83 26.90 14.11
C MET A 512 -6.79 26.06 13.37
N CYS A 513 -6.97 24.74 13.31
CA CYS A 513 -6.10 23.84 12.54
C CYS A 513 -6.10 24.17 11.04
N ALA A 514 -7.24 24.57 10.47
CA ALA A 514 -7.33 24.98 9.06
C ALA A 514 -6.55 26.27 8.75
N GLU A 515 -6.52 27.22 9.69
CA GLU A 515 -5.85 28.51 9.52
C GLU A 515 -4.36 28.49 9.88
N ALA A 516 -3.94 27.53 10.72
CA ALA A 516 -2.56 27.45 11.23
C ALA A 516 -1.46 27.47 10.15
N PRO A 517 -1.56 26.73 9.03
CA PRO A 517 -0.53 26.77 7.99
C PRO A 517 -0.35 28.18 7.41
N ARG A 518 -1.46 28.86 7.10
CA ARG A 518 -1.43 30.23 6.56
C ARG A 518 -0.87 31.23 7.57
N ALA A 519 -1.23 31.08 8.85
CA ALA A 519 -0.73 31.93 9.91
C ALA A 519 0.80 31.78 10.10
N LYS A 520 1.33 30.55 10.00
CA LYS A 520 2.76 30.25 10.07
C LYS A 520 3.53 30.77 8.86
N GLU A 521 2.95 30.73 7.66
CA GLU A 521 3.58 31.26 6.43
C GLU A 521 3.65 32.79 6.41
N GLN A 522 2.64 33.47 6.94
CA GLN A 522 2.53 34.94 6.89
C GLN A 522 3.35 35.67 7.96
N GLY A 523 3.70 35.00 9.07
CA GLY A 523 4.34 35.63 10.23
C GLY A 523 5.72 35.09 10.53
N SER A 524 6.74 35.95 10.56
CA SER A 524 7.98 35.66 11.30
C SER A 524 7.80 35.74 12.82
N ASP A 525 6.67 36.31 13.27
CA ASP A 525 6.30 36.49 14.67
C ASP A 525 5.23 35.47 15.09
N ARG A 526 5.60 34.64 16.08
CA ARG A 526 4.74 33.58 16.63
C ARG A 526 3.51 34.13 17.35
N ILE A 527 3.59 35.31 17.97
CA ILE A 527 2.45 35.93 18.66
C ILE A 527 1.39 36.38 17.65
N MET A 528 1.81 36.96 16.52
CA MET A 528 0.90 37.30 15.43
C MET A 528 0.22 36.06 14.84
N ALA A 529 0.98 34.98 14.64
CA ALA A 529 0.42 33.71 14.15
C ALA A 529 -0.62 33.15 15.14
N LEU A 530 -0.33 33.19 16.45
CA LEU A 530 -1.28 32.81 17.50
C LEU A 530 -2.58 33.64 17.42
N HIS A 531 -2.50 34.96 17.32
CA HIS A 531 -3.70 35.82 17.24
C HIS A 531 -4.54 35.51 16.00
N THR A 532 -3.90 35.17 14.88
CA THR A 532 -4.56 34.78 13.64
C THR A 532 -5.35 33.48 13.83
N VAL A 533 -4.73 32.48 14.44
CA VAL A 533 -5.36 31.19 14.74
C VAL A 533 -6.50 31.36 15.77
N LEU A 534 -6.29 32.11 16.85
CA LEU A 534 -7.35 32.39 17.84
C LEU A 534 -8.56 33.09 17.21
N ARG A 535 -8.33 34.01 16.26
CA ARG A 535 -9.43 34.67 15.53
C ARG A 535 -10.24 33.68 14.69
N ALA A 536 -9.58 32.69 14.09
CA ALA A 536 -10.25 31.65 13.30
C ALA A 536 -11.17 30.76 14.14
N ALA A 537 -10.88 30.57 15.43
CA ALA A 537 -11.75 29.85 16.35
C ALA A 537 -13.16 30.48 16.44
N GLY A 538 -13.24 31.81 16.30
CA GLY A 538 -14.48 32.57 16.46
C GLY A 538 -14.93 32.76 17.91
N PHE A 539 -14.13 32.31 18.88
CA PHE A 539 -14.36 32.47 20.31
C PHE A 539 -13.21 33.22 20.96
N SER A 540 -13.52 33.99 22.01
CA SER A 540 -12.51 34.59 22.87
C SER A 540 -11.93 33.54 23.82
N PRO A 541 -10.61 33.55 24.12
CA PRO A 541 -10.01 32.64 25.10
C PRO A 541 -10.57 32.82 26.52
N PHE A 542 -11.26 33.93 26.80
CA PHE A 542 -12.00 34.11 28.06
C PHE A 542 -13.34 33.36 28.10
N ALA A 543 -13.98 33.19 26.94
CA ALA A 543 -15.28 32.53 26.83
C ALA A 543 -15.12 31.01 26.63
N GLU A 544 -14.10 30.60 25.85
CA GLU A 544 -13.74 29.19 25.64
C GLU A 544 -12.23 29.01 25.85
N PRO A 545 -11.76 28.78 27.09
CA PRO A 545 -10.33 28.70 27.39
C PRO A 545 -9.57 27.60 26.66
N LEU A 546 -10.23 26.51 26.24
CA LEU A 546 -9.55 25.41 25.56
C LEU A 546 -8.98 25.80 24.19
N VAL A 547 -9.49 26.85 23.55
CA VAL A 547 -8.87 27.39 22.32
C VAL A 547 -7.45 27.87 22.57
N LEU A 548 -7.12 28.33 23.78
CA LEU A 548 -5.76 28.75 24.11
C LEU A 548 -4.79 27.56 24.09
N ARG A 549 -5.24 26.39 24.54
CA ARG A 549 -4.45 25.16 24.48
C ARG A 549 -4.13 24.75 23.05
N THR A 550 -5.17 24.66 22.21
CA THR A 550 -5.01 24.32 20.80
C THR A 550 -4.11 25.32 20.08
N ALA A 551 -4.23 26.61 20.38
CA ALA A 551 -3.44 27.65 19.73
C ALA A 551 -1.95 27.55 20.10
N ILE A 552 -1.63 27.29 21.37
CA ILE A 552 -0.24 27.09 21.82
C ILE A 552 0.36 25.83 21.20
N GLU A 553 -0.37 24.71 21.21
CA GLU A 553 0.10 23.46 20.60
C GLU A 553 0.32 23.60 19.08
N LEU A 554 -0.52 24.35 18.36
CA LEU A 554 -0.35 24.59 16.91
C LEU A 554 0.88 25.45 16.58
N ILE A 555 1.16 26.50 17.36
CA ILE A 555 2.22 27.47 17.04
C ILE A 555 3.58 27.04 17.58
N TRP A 556 3.64 26.50 18.80
CA TRP A 556 4.89 26.11 19.43
C TRP A 556 5.16 24.60 19.34
N GLY A 557 4.13 23.75 19.23
CA GLY A 557 4.32 22.30 19.21
C GLY A 557 5.09 21.80 20.43
N ASP A 558 6.22 21.14 20.20
CA ASP A 558 7.14 20.69 21.27
C ASP A 558 8.11 21.79 21.75
N ALA A 559 8.17 22.94 21.08
CA ALA A 559 9.01 24.04 21.50
C ALA A 559 8.39 24.82 22.67
N THR A 560 9.22 25.44 23.50
CA THR A 560 8.75 26.34 24.55
C THR A 560 8.66 27.80 24.03
N PRO A 561 7.65 28.58 24.46
CA PRO A 561 7.66 30.02 24.22
C PRO A 561 8.85 30.68 24.94
N THR A 562 9.32 31.81 24.42
CA THR A 562 10.31 32.62 25.16
C THR A 562 9.68 33.23 26.40
N ALA A 563 10.49 33.69 27.36
CA ALA A 563 9.94 34.33 28.56
C ALA A 563 9.14 35.60 28.23
N GLY A 564 9.62 36.40 27.26
CA GLY A 564 8.90 37.57 26.77
C GLY A 564 7.56 37.22 26.11
N GLU A 565 7.54 36.20 25.25
CA GLU A 565 6.29 35.69 24.64
C GLU A 565 5.32 35.20 25.72
N ALA A 566 5.79 34.35 26.64
CA ALA A 566 4.97 33.81 27.72
C ALA A 566 4.38 34.90 28.63
N ARG A 567 5.13 35.97 28.89
CA ARG A 567 4.63 37.13 29.65
C ARG A 567 3.54 37.88 28.91
N LEU A 568 3.69 38.09 27.59
CA LEU A 568 2.65 38.67 26.75
C LEU A 568 1.39 37.81 26.75
N LEU A 569 1.52 36.49 26.58
CA LEU A 569 0.39 35.55 26.64
C LEU A 569 -0.39 35.66 27.95
N LEU A 570 0.33 35.65 29.07
CA LEU A 570 -0.27 35.76 30.40
C LEU A 570 -0.98 37.10 30.59
N GLY A 571 -0.38 38.20 30.10
CA GLY A 571 -0.96 39.54 30.17
C GLY A 571 -2.22 39.70 29.33
N GLU A 572 -2.27 39.12 28.13
CA GLU A 572 -3.38 39.24 27.19
C GLU A 572 -4.55 38.30 27.48
N SER A 573 -4.27 37.06 27.92
CA SER A 573 -5.30 36.02 28.10
C SER A 573 -5.75 35.84 29.56
N GLY A 574 -5.00 36.38 30.52
CA GLY A 574 -5.29 36.29 31.95
C GLY A 574 -5.03 34.91 32.57
N SER A 575 -4.79 34.89 33.88
CA SER A 575 -4.40 33.68 34.61
C SER A 575 -5.46 32.59 34.60
N ASP A 576 -6.75 32.95 34.65
CA ASP A 576 -7.85 31.97 34.77
C ASP A 576 -8.05 31.16 33.49
N SER A 577 -7.86 31.79 32.32
CA SER A 577 -7.89 31.11 31.02
C SER A 577 -6.75 30.10 30.92
N HIS A 578 -5.52 30.48 31.30
CA HIS A 578 -4.37 29.58 31.33
C HIS A 578 -4.53 28.41 32.30
N ARG A 579 -5.19 28.64 33.44
CA ARG A 579 -5.48 27.63 34.45
C ARG A 579 -6.47 26.59 33.92
N THR A 580 -7.56 27.06 33.32
CA THR A 580 -8.62 26.21 32.74
C THR A 580 -8.12 25.45 31.52
N ALA A 581 -7.32 26.10 30.67
CA ALA A 581 -6.71 25.50 29.48
C ALA A 581 -5.56 24.54 29.80
N GLY A 582 -5.01 24.57 31.03
CA GLY A 582 -3.83 23.81 31.42
C GLY A 582 -2.52 24.30 30.79
N THR A 583 -2.51 25.50 30.21
CA THR A 583 -1.35 26.05 29.46
C THR A 583 -0.35 26.79 30.36
N TRP A 584 -0.67 26.99 31.65
CA TRP A 584 0.25 27.58 32.64
C TRP A 584 1.57 26.81 32.78
N SER A 585 1.57 25.50 32.51
CA SER A 585 2.78 24.66 32.51
C SER A 585 3.78 25.06 31.43
N HIS A 586 3.29 25.54 30.27
CA HIS A 586 4.14 26.04 29.19
C HIS A 586 4.77 27.39 29.57
N LEU A 587 4.04 28.23 30.29
CA LEU A 587 4.57 29.49 30.83
C LEU A 587 5.64 29.23 31.91
N LEU A 588 5.40 28.23 32.76
CA LEU A 588 6.38 27.78 33.74
C LEU A 588 7.66 27.27 33.08
N ALA A 589 7.53 26.41 32.07
CA ALA A 589 8.66 25.90 31.29
C ALA A 589 9.45 27.03 30.62
N ALA A 590 8.75 28.03 30.06
CA ALA A 590 9.37 29.21 29.46
C ALA A 590 10.24 29.99 30.45
N ALA A 591 9.77 30.18 31.70
CA ALA A 591 10.55 30.86 32.73
C ALA A 591 11.79 30.06 33.16
N LEU A 592 11.66 28.74 33.33
CA LEU A 592 12.74 27.88 33.83
C LEU A 592 13.78 27.52 32.77
N SER A 593 13.38 27.48 31.49
CA SER A 593 14.28 27.18 30.36
C SER A 593 14.82 28.42 29.66
N ALA A 594 14.49 29.62 30.15
CA ALA A 594 14.98 30.86 29.55
C ALA A 594 16.52 30.94 29.61
N PRO A 595 17.17 31.55 28.59
CA PRO A 595 18.58 31.88 28.63
C PRO A 595 18.94 32.74 29.85
N SER A 596 20.16 32.58 30.38
CA SER A 596 20.61 33.24 31.62
C SER A 596 20.85 34.75 31.52
N ASP A 597 20.68 35.33 30.33
CA ASP A 597 20.72 36.76 30.05
C ASP A 597 19.32 37.35 29.77
N ASP A 598 18.27 36.52 29.68
CA ASP A 598 16.91 36.97 29.38
C ASP A 598 16.27 37.67 30.58
N ALA A 599 16.23 38.99 30.54
CA ALA A 599 15.64 39.81 31.60
C ALA A 599 14.15 39.50 31.85
N GLU A 600 13.41 39.07 30.84
CA GLU A 600 11.97 38.78 30.95
C GLU A 600 11.71 37.51 31.77
N ALA A 601 12.69 36.60 31.90
CA ALA A 601 12.54 35.39 32.71
C ALA A 601 12.24 35.69 34.19
N ALA A 602 12.91 36.71 34.73
CA ALA A 602 12.73 37.09 36.13
C ALA A 602 11.43 37.86 36.38
N GLU A 603 10.99 38.65 35.40
CA GLU A 603 9.69 39.30 35.42
C GLU A 603 8.54 38.29 35.30
N LEU A 604 8.65 37.36 34.35
CA LEU A 604 7.69 36.27 34.20
C LEU A 604 7.61 35.41 35.46
N ALA A 605 8.74 35.10 36.11
CA ALA A 605 8.76 34.35 37.36
C ALA A 605 7.95 35.05 38.47
N HIS A 606 8.09 36.38 38.60
CA HIS A 606 7.30 37.17 39.53
C HIS A 606 5.79 37.09 39.20
N ASP A 607 5.43 37.26 37.93
CA ASP A 607 4.04 37.16 37.47
C ASP A 607 3.44 35.77 37.71
N LEU A 608 4.20 34.70 37.45
CA LEU A 608 3.77 33.31 37.69
C LEU A 608 3.54 33.01 39.17
N LEU A 609 4.44 33.45 40.05
CA LEU A 609 4.30 33.26 41.50
C LEU A 609 3.06 33.97 42.06
N ARG A 610 2.68 35.10 41.46
CA ARG A 610 1.48 35.86 41.82
C ARG A 610 0.20 35.22 41.25
N CYS A 611 0.24 34.80 39.99
CA CYS A 611 -0.93 34.31 39.26
C CYS A 611 -1.29 32.85 39.56
N PHE A 612 -0.31 32.00 39.88
CA PHE A 612 -0.49 30.55 40.05
C PHE A 612 0.03 30.03 41.42
N PRO A 613 -0.51 30.55 42.54
CA PRO A 613 0.02 30.23 43.86
C PRO A 613 -0.22 28.78 44.29
N GLN A 614 -1.21 28.08 43.72
CA GLN A 614 -1.60 26.73 44.14
C GLN A 614 -1.11 25.63 43.18
N GLU A 615 -0.92 25.98 41.91
CA GLU A 615 -0.63 25.05 40.82
C GLU A 615 0.86 24.69 40.75
N ILE A 616 1.74 25.62 41.11
CA ILE A 616 3.19 25.43 41.06
C ILE A 616 3.63 24.55 42.23
N ASP A 617 4.42 23.51 41.95
CA ASP A 617 4.96 22.64 43.01
C ASP A 617 6.04 23.34 43.87
N ALA A 618 6.46 22.71 44.97
CA ALA A 618 7.43 23.30 45.89
C ALA A 618 8.81 23.57 45.25
N ARG A 619 9.27 22.68 44.36
CA ARG A 619 10.58 22.75 43.71
C ARG A 619 10.61 23.88 42.67
N ALA A 620 9.65 23.86 41.74
CA ALA A 620 9.48 24.88 40.72
C ALA A 620 9.25 26.26 41.34
N ARG A 621 8.49 26.33 42.44
CA ARG A 621 8.34 27.57 43.22
C ARG A 621 9.68 28.07 43.78
N GLY A 622 10.53 27.17 44.28
CA GLY A 622 11.89 27.51 44.70
C GLY A 622 12.72 28.11 43.56
N ALA A 623 12.69 27.49 42.37
CA ALA A 623 13.41 27.97 41.19
C ALA A 623 12.91 29.33 40.70
N LEU A 624 11.59 29.54 40.65
CA LEU A 624 11.00 30.85 40.32
C LEU A 624 11.35 31.92 41.35
N ARG A 625 11.42 31.57 42.64
CA ARG A 625 11.84 32.51 43.69
C ARG A 625 13.31 32.91 43.57
N LEU A 626 14.17 32.05 43.02
CA LEU A 626 15.55 32.44 42.66
C LEU A 626 15.57 33.48 41.54
N LEU A 627 14.75 33.30 40.50
CA LEU A 627 14.62 34.28 39.42
C LEU A 627 14.03 35.61 39.90
N GLU A 628 12.96 35.57 40.70
CA GLU A 628 12.37 36.75 41.33
C GLU A 628 13.40 37.48 42.23
N PHE A 629 14.19 36.74 43.01
CA PHE A 629 15.28 37.33 43.78
C PHE A 629 16.31 38.02 42.89
N ALA A 630 16.68 37.44 41.74
CA ALA A 630 17.58 38.09 40.78
C ALA A 630 16.99 39.41 40.23
N ARG A 631 15.67 39.49 40.05
CA ARG A 631 14.95 40.72 39.70
C ARG A 631 15.02 41.74 40.85
N ASP A 632 14.69 41.36 42.07
CA ASP A 632 14.70 42.26 43.24
C ASP A 632 16.10 42.85 43.50
N VAL A 633 17.14 42.04 43.30
CA VAL A 633 18.53 42.49 43.43
C VAL A 633 18.88 43.49 42.32
N ARG A 634 18.39 43.28 41.10
CA ARG A 634 18.59 44.18 39.96
C ARG A 634 17.83 45.50 40.09
N SER A 635 16.62 45.48 40.66
CA SER A 635 15.81 46.68 40.92
C SER A 635 16.27 47.46 42.16
N GLY A 636 17.11 46.86 43.00
CA GLY A 636 17.56 47.44 44.27
C GLY A 636 16.54 47.31 45.40
N GLU A 637 15.52 46.47 45.23
CA GLU A 637 14.44 46.23 46.20
C GLU A 637 14.76 45.09 47.17
N SER A 638 15.82 44.32 46.90
CA SER A 638 16.19 43.19 47.76
C SER A 638 16.76 43.64 49.12
N PRO A 639 16.26 43.10 50.25
CA PRO A 639 16.86 43.31 51.57
C PRO A 639 18.29 42.72 51.65
N PRO A 640 19.10 43.17 52.62
CA PRO A 640 20.48 42.70 52.78
C PRO A 640 20.58 41.20 53.14
N GLY A 641 21.74 40.59 52.90
CA GLY A 641 21.99 39.15 53.11
C GLY A 641 21.78 38.32 51.83
N TRP A 642 22.26 38.82 50.69
CA TRP A 642 22.03 38.23 49.37
C TRP A 642 22.59 36.80 49.23
N PRO A 643 23.82 36.48 49.67
CA PRO A 643 24.38 35.13 49.51
C PRO A 643 23.59 34.07 50.30
N ASP A 644 23.29 34.34 51.57
CA ASP A 644 22.53 33.42 52.43
C ASP A 644 21.13 33.19 51.88
N ARG A 645 20.47 34.23 51.38
CA ARG A 645 19.16 34.13 50.74
C ARG A 645 19.22 33.32 49.44
N ALA A 646 20.23 33.55 48.60
CA ALA A 646 20.41 32.81 47.36
C ALA A 646 20.61 31.31 47.62
N MET A 647 21.45 30.95 48.60
CA MET A 647 21.70 29.57 49.00
C MET A 647 20.44 28.91 49.60
N ALA A 648 19.71 29.63 50.46
CA ALA A 648 18.47 29.12 51.05
C ALA A 648 17.37 28.88 50.00
N LEU A 649 17.28 29.72 48.96
CA LEU A 649 16.36 29.55 47.85
C LEU A 649 16.78 28.39 46.94
N ARG A 650 18.09 28.25 46.65
CA ARG A 650 18.65 27.09 45.93
C ARG A 650 18.31 25.78 46.60
N ALA A 651 18.53 25.66 47.91
CA ALA A 651 18.24 24.44 48.66
C ALA A 651 16.77 23.99 48.57
N ARG A 652 15.83 24.93 48.35
CA ARG A 652 14.39 24.63 48.17
C ARG A 652 14.03 24.25 46.74
N ALA A 653 14.92 24.50 45.79
CA ALA A 653 14.72 24.30 44.36
C ALA A 653 15.44 23.06 43.81
N GLU A 654 16.22 22.34 44.63
CA GLU A 654 17.05 21.24 44.16
C GLU A 654 16.24 20.02 43.65
N PRO A 655 16.63 19.42 42.50
CA PRO A 655 17.68 19.88 41.57
C PRO A 655 17.23 21.12 40.77
N VAL A 656 18.12 22.12 40.66
CA VAL A 656 17.85 23.40 39.98
C VAL A 656 18.29 23.33 38.52
N GLU A 657 17.50 23.92 37.62
CA GLU A 657 17.88 24.10 36.22
C GLU A 657 19.16 24.96 36.11
N PRO A 658 20.20 24.53 35.34
CA PRO A 658 21.46 25.27 35.26
C PRO A 658 21.31 26.72 34.81
N THR A 659 20.41 26.98 33.86
CA THR A 659 20.10 28.32 33.34
C THR A 659 19.54 29.24 34.42
N VAL A 660 18.67 28.74 35.29
CA VAL A 660 18.09 29.49 36.42
C VAL A 660 19.18 29.87 37.41
N LEU A 661 20.07 28.94 37.74
CA LEU A 661 21.17 29.19 38.66
C LEU A 661 22.17 30.19 38.07
N GLU A 662 22.53 30.03 36.79
CA GLU A 662 23.38 30.97 36.06
C GLU A 662 22.78 32.37 35.97
N HIS A 663 21.46 32.48 35.73
CA HIS A 663 20.76 33.76 35.69
C HIS A 663 20.81 34.47 37.04
N ALA A 664 20.46 33.76 38.11
CA ALA A 664 20.40 34.32 39.45
C ALA A 664 21.80 34.70 39.95
N TYR A 665 22.73 33.76 39.95
CA TYR A 665 24.08 33.98 40.46
C TYR A 665 24.88 34.92 39.55
N GLY A 666 24.68 34.86 38.23
CA GLY A 666 25.28 35.79 37.28
C GLY A 666 24.77 37.22 37.46
N THR A 667 23.49 37.41 37.81
CA THR A 667 22.95 38.75 38.14
C THR A 667 23.59 39.31 39.42
N LEU A 668 23.66 38.50 40.48
CA LEU A 668 24.35 38.90 41.72
C LEU A 668 25.82 39.25 41.45
N ALA A 669 26.54 38.39 40.74
CA ALA A 669 27.94 38.59 40.39
C ALA A 669 28.18 39.90 39.63
N ARG A 670 27.34 40.22 38.63
CA ARG A 670 27.45 41.47 37.85
C ARG A 670 27.26 42.71 38.73
N ILE A 671 26.34 42.65 39.69
CA ILE A 671 26.09 43.77 40.62
C ILE A 671 27.24 43.91 41.63
N LEU A 672 27.79 42.80 42.12
CA LEU A 672 28.98 42.80 42.98
C LEU A 672 30.27 43.21 42.25
N LEU A 673 30.28 43.20 40.91
CA LEU A 673 31.36 43.74 40.09
C LEU A 673 31.14 45.20 39.69
N ALA A 674 29.98 45.78 39.94
CA ALA A 674 29.72 47.18 39.64
C ALA A 674 30.50 48.13 40.60
N PRO A 675 30.90 49.34 40.15
CA PRO A 675 31.58 50.31 41.01
C PRO A 675 30.74 50.76 42.22
N GLU A 676 29.41 50.80 42.08
CA GLU A 676 28.46 51.22 43.12
C GLU A 676 27.93 50.04 43.96
N ARG A 677 28.68 48.93 44.03
CA ARG A 677 28.24 47.72 44.72
C ARG A 677 28.02 47.94 46.23
N PRO A 678 27.10 47.19 46.87
CA PRO A 678 26.99 47.16 48.32
C PRO A 678 28.18 46.40 48.96
N GLU A 679 29.05 47.12 49.69
CA GLU A 679 30.24 46.53 50.33
C GLU A 679 29.91 45.44 51.38
N ALA A 680 28.79 45.57 52.09
CA ALA A 680 28.32 44.54 53.03
C ALA A 680 27.97 43.21 52.34
N GLU A 681 27.39 43.27 51.14
CA GLU A 681 27.03 42.09 50.35
C GLU A 681 28.26 41.45 49.71
N LEU A 682 29.23 42.26 49.27
CA LEU A 682 30.53 41.75 48.82
C LEU A 682 31.25 41.02 49.96
N TYR A 683 31.24 41.56 51.18
CA TYR A 683 31.80 40.90 52.35
C TYR A 683 31.10 39.55 52.61
N ALA A 684 29.76 39.52 52.63
CA ALA A 684 29.01 38.29 52.81
C ALA A 684 29.30 37.25 51.70
N PHE A 685 29.37 37.69 50.44
CA PHE A 685 29.65 36.82 49.29
C PHE A 685 31.03 36.17 49.42
N VAL A 686 32.05 36.96 49.76
CA VAL A 686 33.43 36.48 49.91
C VAL A 686 33.56 35.42 51.02
N HIS A 687 32.73 35.50 52.06
CA HIS A 687 32.74 34.57 53.20
C HIS A 687 31.66 33.46 53.09
N SER A 688 30.91 33.38 51.98
CA SER A 688 29.87 32.36 51.77
C SER A 688 30.43 30.95 51.55
N ASP A 689 31.66 30.85 51.03
CA ASP A 689 32.34 29.61 50.60
C ASP A 689 31.51 28.73 49.63
N ASP A 690 30.49 29.29 48.97
CA ASP A 690 29.70 28.59 47.95
C ASP A 690 30.46 28.57 46.61
N PRO A 691 30.85 27.38 46.10
CA PRO A 691 31.70 27.28 44.92
C PRO A 691 30.99 27.75 43.63
N ASP A 692 29.68 27.57 43.53
CA ASP A 692 28.92 27.91 42.32
C ASP A 692 28.71 29.43 42.20
N LEU A 693 28.45 30.10 43.33
CA LEU A 693 28.34 31.56 43.42
C LEU A 693 29.69 32.22 43.13
N ILE A 694 30.79 31.67 43.67
CA ILE A 694 32.15 32.14 43.39
C ILE A 694 32.55 31.91 41.93
N ALA A 695 32.17 30.77 41.35
CA ALA A 695 32.40 30.48 39.93
C ALA A 695 31.59 31.42 39.01
N ALA A 696 30.36 31.79 39.38
CA ALA A 696 29.57 32.80 38.66
C ALA A 696 30.25 34.18 38.67
N TYR A 697 30.85 34.56 39.80
CA TYR A 697 31.65 35.79 39.90
C TYR A 697 32.90 35.77 39.01
N ASP A 698 33.65 34.66 38.99
CA ASP A 698 34.81 34.51 38.09
C ASP A 698 34.40 34.65 36.62
N ARG A 699 33.33 33.95 36.21
CA ARG A 699 32.79 34.04 34.84
C ARG A 699 32.37 35.47 34.50
N ALA A 700 31.65 36.15 35.39
CA ALA A 700 31.22 37.53 35.17
C ALA A 700 32.41 38.51 35.10
N ALA A 701 33.45 38.31 35.91
CA ALA A 701 34.66 39.15 35.90
C ALA A 701 35.47 39.02 34.59
N ARG A 702 35.38 37.87 33.93
CA ARG A 702 36.00 37.59 32.63
C ARG A 702 35.13 38.03 31.45
N HIS A 703 33.91 38.51 31.70
CA HIS A 703 32.98 38.92 30.65
C HIS A 703 33.47 40.17 29.90
N GLY A 704 33.15 40.26 28.61
CA GLY A 704 33.63 41.33 27.73
C GLY A 704 33.33 42.74 28.23
N THR A 705 32.18 42.94 28.89
CA THR A 705 31.78 44.22 29.50
C THR A 705 32.72 44.67 30.62
N VAL A 706 33.11 43.74 31.51
CA VAL A 706 34.05 44.02 32.61
C VAL A 706 35.44 44.27 32.07
N LEU A 707 35.89 43.45 31.11
CA LEU A 707 37.18 43.64 30.44
C LEU A 707 37.26 44.98 29.68
N ALA A 708 36.18 45.38 29.00
CA ALA A 708 36.10 46.67 28.33
C ALA A 708 36.20 47.83 29.34
N ARG A 709 35.50 47.74 30.47
CA ARG A 709 35.58 48.74 31.55
C ARG A 709 36.97 48.80 32.18
N LEU A 710 37.59 47.67 32.47
CA LEU A 710 38.96 47.60 33.00
C LEU A 710 39.97 48.28 32.06
N ARG A 711 39.77 48.20 30.74
CA ARG A 711 40.62 48.89 29.75
C ARG A 711 40.33 50.38 29.62
N ALA A 712 39.07 50.79 29.78
CA ALA A 712 38.64 52.18 29.58
C ALA A 712 38.79 53.06 30.84
N GLU A 713 38.71 52.47 32.04
CA GLU A 713 38.59 53.21 33.30
C GLU A 713 39.68 52.79 34.31
N PRO A 714 40.78 53.56 34.43
CA PRO A 714 41.85 53.27 35.39
C PRO A 714 41.39 53.25 36.86
N ALA A 715 40.36 54.01 37.22
CA ALA A 715 39.78 53.98 38.57
C ALA A 715 39.12 52.63 38.89
N TYR A 716 38.50 51.99 37.90
CA TYR A 716 37.89 50.67 38.06
C TYR A 716 38.93 49.56 38.24
N VAL A 717 40.11 49.69 37.62
CA VAL A 717 41.26 48.79 37.85
C VAL A 717 41.72 48.84 39.32
N ALA A 718 41.80 50.04 39.90
CA ALA A 718 42.17 50.22 41.30
C ALA A 718 41.15 49.61 42.25
N ASP A 719 39.87 49.76 41.91
CA ASP A 719 38.74 49.20 42.63
C ASP A 719 38.77 47.66 42.63
N CYS A 720 38.84 47.01 41.46
CA CYS A 720 38.95 45.55 41.36
C CYS A 720 40.21 45.00 42.05
N PHE A 721 41.35 45.70 41.95
CA PHE A 721 42.57 45.32 42.67
C PHE A 721 42.34 45.31 44.19
N THR A 722 41.68 46.36 44.70
CA THR A 722 41.39 46.50 46.13
C THR A 722 40.50 45.36 46.60
N VAL A 723 39.45 45.03 45.86
CA VAL A 723 38.53 43.91 46.18
C VAL A 723 39.25 42.56 46.17
N TRP A 724 39.96 42.22 45.09
CA TRP A 724 40.56 40.88 44.93
C TRP A 724 41.76 40.65 45.85
N THR A 725 42.37 41.72 46.36
CA THR A 725 43.43 41.64 47.38
C THR A 725 42.89 41.67 48.80
N SER A 726 41.64 42.10 48.99
CA SER A 726 40.94 42.07 50.26
C SER A 726 40.58 40.62 50.66
N HIS A 727 40.47 40.38 51.97
CA HIS A 727 40.06 39.10 52.56
C HIS A 727 40.81 37.85 52.05
N PRO A 728 42.14 37.76 52.25
CA PRO A 728 42.96 36.71 51.67
C PRO A 728 42.74 35.29 52.21
N HIS A 729 41.90 35.14 53.23
CA HIS A 729 41.67 33.90 53.98
C HIS A 729 40.17 33.55 54.10
N ALA A 730 39.31 34.14 53.28
CA ALA A 730 37.85 33.99 53.41
C ALA A 730 37.26 32.66 52.88
N GLY A 731 38.11 31.71 52.48
CA GLY A 731 37.68 30.42 51.94
C GLY A 731 38.63 29.91 50.87
N ARG A 732 38.52 28.62 50.54
CA ARG A 732 39.39 28.00 49.52
C ARG A 732 38.98 28.46 48.12
N ALA A 733 37.69 28.41 47.80
CA ALA A 733 37.14 28.80 46.50
C ALA A 733 37.48 30.27 46.17
N TRP A 734 37.25 31.20 47.11
CA TRP A 734 37.60 32.61 46.92
C TRP A 734 39.10 32.83 46.74
N SER A 735 39.93 32.12 47.51
CA SER A 735 41.39 32.28 47.45
C SER A 735 41.97 31.84 46.11
N GLU A 736 41.43 30.78 45.52
CA GLU A 736 41.80 30.29 44.19
C GLU A 736 41.31 31.25 43.10
N THR A 737 40.03 31.65 43.14
CA THR A 737 39.43 32.57 42.16
C THR A 737 40.11 33.94 42.13
N ARG A 738 40.30 34.58 43.29
CA ARG A 738 40.93 35.92 43.33
C ARG A 738 42.38 35.90 42.82
N ALA A 739 43.11 34.80 43.04
CA ALA A 739 44.46 34.65 42.54
C ALA A 739 44.47 34.55 41.01
N ALA A 740 43.54 33.77 40.45
CA ALA A 740 43.35 33.68 39.00
C ALA A 740 42.92 35.02 38.39
N LEU A 741 41.96 35.74 38.98
CA LEU A 741 41.51 37.04 38.50
C LEU A 741 42.63 38.10 38.50
N LEU A 742 43.45 38.15 39.56
CA LEU A 742 44.61 39.05 39.57
C LEU A 742 45.60 38.72 38.44
N GLU A 743 45.93 37.44 38.26
CA GLU A 743 46.98 37.01 37.33
C GLU A 743 46.54 36.97 35.86
N GLU A 744 45.31 36.54 35.59
CA GLU A 744 44.81 36.25 34.25
C GLU A 744 43.91 37.36 33.71
N VAL A 745 43.25 38.14 34.57
CA VAL A 745 42.34 39.23 34.15
C VAL A 745 43.00 40.59 34.35
N LEU A 746 43.42 40.92 35.58
CA LEU A 746 43.92 42.26 35.88
C LEU A 746 45.31 42.55 35.32
N ARG A 747 46.22 41.57 35.42
CA ARG A 747 47.62 41.76 35.01
C ARG A 747 47.79 42.04 33.52
N PRO A 748 47.11 41.35 32.58
CA PRO A 748 47.15 41.73 31.17
C PRO A 748 46.68 43.17 30.95
N VAL A 749 45.56 43.58 31.55
CA VAL A 749 45.04 44.94 31.41
C VAL A 749 46.05 45.98 31.91
N VAL A 750 46.62 45.79 33.11
CA VAL A 750 47.58 46.73 33.70
C VAL A 750 48.89 46.83 32.89
N ARG A 751 49.28 45.78 32.15
CA ARG A 751 50.44 45.82 31.25
C ARG A 751 50.23 46.71 30.04
N ASP A 752 48.99 46.82 29.58
CA ASP A 752 48.62 47.59 28.39
C ASP A 752 48.37 49.08 28.71
N LEU A 753 48.27 49.46 30.00
CA LEU A 753 48.09 50.85 30.44
C LEU A 753 49.35 51.70 30.25
N SER A 754 49.17 52.96 29.84
CA SER A 754 50.21 53.98 29.78
C SER A 754 50.69 54.43 31.17
N GLY A 755 51.87 55.07 31.23
CA GLY A 755 52.42 55.59 32.49
C GLY A 755 51.52 56.60 33.20
N SER A 756 50.77 57.41 32.46
CA SER A 756 49.77 58.35 33.01
C SER A 756 48.55 57.65 33.58
N GLU A 757 48.04 56.60 32.91
CA GLU A 757 46.90 55.82 33.40
C GLU A 757 47.27 55.06 34.69
N ILE A 758 48.49 54.51 34.76
CA ILE A 758 48.97 53.82 35.97
C ILE A 758 49.04 54.77 37.16
N ALA A 759 49.43 56.03 36.97
CA ALA A 759 49.40 57.03 38.04
C ALA A 759 47.97 57.30 38.54
N VAL A 760 46.97 57.25 37.65
CA VAL A 760 45.55 57.34 38.02
C VAL A 760 45.11 56.11 38.82
N VAL A 761 45.52 54.90 38.43
CA VAL A 761 45.25 53.67 39.22
C VAL A 761 45.85 53.78 40.62
N GLU A 762 47.11 54.20 40.74
CA GLU A 762 47.76 54.33 42.05
C GLU A 762 47.07 55.36 42.94
N LYS A 763 46.71 56.53 42.38
CA LYS A 763 45.97 57.57 43.10
C LYS A 763 44.58 57.09 43.52
N ALA A 764 43.85 56.38 42.65
CA ALA A 764 42.56 55.81 42.99
C ALA A 764 42.67 54.72 44.06
N ALA A 765 43.70 53.87 44.03
CA ALA A 765 43.94 52.86 45.06
C ALA A 765 44.29 53.47 46.44
N GLU A 766 44.96 54.63 46.47
CA GLU A 766 45.20 55.40 47.70
C GLU A 766 43.91 56.03 48.24
N GLN A 767 42.96 56.39 47.36
CA GLN A 767 41.69 57.03 47.72
C GLN A 767 40.60 56.03 48.15
N THR A 768 40.45 54.92 47.43
CA THR A 768 39.42 53.89 47.70
C THR A 768 39.86 52.92 48.80
N GLY A 769 41.18 52.74 48.99
CA GLY A 769 41.76 51.84 49.98
C GLY A 769 42.55 52.56 51.07
N SER A 770 43.75 52.04 51.36
CA SER A 770 44.72 52.67 52.27
C SER A 770 46.03 52.92 51.53
N SER A 771 46.92 53.76 52.07
CA SER A 771 48.28 53.93 51.53
C SER A 771 49.04 52.60 51.35
N ARG A 772 48.70 51.58 52.15
CA ARG A 772 49.22 50.21 52.03
C ARG A 772 48.70 49.47 50.78
N THR A 773 47.50 49.77 50.31
CA THR A 773 46.89 49.17 49.11
C THR A 773 47.63 49.61 47.85
N ALA A 774 47.99 50.90 47.76
CA ALA A 774 48.79 51.40 46.64
C ALA A 774 50.24 50.88 46.65
N GLU A 775 50.85 50.73 47.83
CA GLU A 775 52.15 50.06 47.95
C GLU A 775 52.08 48.57 47.54
N ALA A 776 50.99 47.88 47.90
CA ALA A 776 50.72 46.51 47.48
C ALA A 776 50.55 46.41 45.95
N PHE A 777 49.85 47.37 45.32
CA PHE A 777 49.72 47.46 43.87
C PHE A 777 51.08 47.64 43.17
N ARG A 778 51.91 48.59 43.64
CA ARG A 778 53.27 48.80 43.13
C ARG A 778 54.13 47.54 43.26
N THR A 779 54.01 46.84 44.38
CA THR A 779 54.77 45.61 44.64
C THR A 779 54.31 44.46 43.75
N TRP A 780 53.01 44.29 43.57
CA TRP A 780 52.41 43.28 42.71
C TRP A 780 52.76 43.51 41.23
N ARG A 781 52.73 44.75 40.75
CA ARG A 781 53.13 45.13 39.37
C ARG A 781 54.60 44.83 39.08
N ARG A 782 55.50 45.09 40.04
CA ARG A 782 56.95 44.94 39.85
C ARG A 782 57.46 43.50 39.80
N ARG A 783 56.68 42.51 40.26
CA ARG A 783 57.14 41.11 40.33
C ARG A 783 56.63 40.30 39.13
N PRO A 784 57.51 39.61 38.37
CA PRO A 784 57.06 38.66 37.36
C PRO A 784 56.48 37.38 38.00
N GLY A 785 55.18 37.15 37.81
CA GLY A 785 54.60 35.84 37.51
C GLY A 785 54.71 34.68 38.51
N THR A 786 54.82 34.87 39.83
CA THR A 786 54.67 33.77 40.81
C THR A 786 54.10 34.25 42.15
N PHE A 787 52.86 34.74 42.15
CA PHE A 787 52.26 35.39 43.34
C PHE A 787 51.23 34.52 44.12
N GLY A 788 50.93 33.31 43.67
CA GLY A 788 49.88 32.47 44.29
C GLY A 788 50.21 31.81 45.64
N ARG A 789 51.46 31.80 46.13
CA ARG A 789 51.82 30.99 47.33
C ARG A 789 52.45 31.73 48.52
N ARG A 790 52.80 33.01 48.44
CA ARG A 790 53.71 33.62 49.45
C ARG A 790 53.23 34.88 50.17
N LEU A 791 51.96 35.28 50.04
CA LEU A 791 51.45 36.49 50.71
C LEU A 791 50.55 36.26 51.92
N GLY A 792 49.95 35.07 52.07
CA GLY A 792 49.25 34.71 53.32
C GLY A 792 50.17 34.68 54.55
N SER A 793 51.48 34.50 54.37
CA SER A 793 52.42 34.35 55.50
C SER A 793 53.11 35.64 55.96
N ARG A 794 53.11 36.72 55.17
CA ARG A 794 53.89 37.93 55.51
C ARG A 794 53.10 39.05 56.17
N LEU A 795 51.77 39.05 56.07
CA LEU A 795 50.92 40.00 56.82
C LEU A 795 50.57 39.48 58.23
N ALA A 796 50.55 38.16 58.44
CA ALA A 796 50.34 37.53 59.75
C ALA A 796 51.51 37.73 60.74
N ALA A 797 52.73 37.98 60.25
CA ALA A 797 53.90 38.16 61.12
C ALA A 797 54.00 39.57 61.74
N ARG A 798 53.16 40.54 61.36
CA ARG A 798 53.26 41.93 61.83
C ARG A 798 52.03 42.50 62.54
N VAL A 799 50.97 41.72 62.73
CA VAL A 799 49.79 42.09 63.55
C VAL A 799 49.79 41.40 64.93
N ARG A 800 50.84 40.63 65.27
CA ARG A 800 51.09 40.15 66.64
C ARG A 800 51.93 41.09 67.52
N ARG A 801 52.15 42.34 67.09
CA ARG A 801 52.63 43.44 67.95
C ARG A 801 52.02 44.79 67.51
N SER A 802 50.75 44.99 67.85
CA SER A 802 50.13 46.25 68.30
C SER A 802 48.64 46.02 68.43
#